data_AF-A0A9R0S8V0-F1
#
_entry.id   AF-A0A9R0S8V0-F1
#
_cell.length_a   1.000
_cell.length_b   1.000
_cell.length_c   1.000
_cell.angle_alpha   90.00
_cell.angle_beta   90.00
_cell.angle_gamma   90.00
#
_symmetry.space_group_name_H-M   'P 1'
#
loop_
_entity.id
_entity.type
_entity.pdbx_description
1 polymer ?
#
loop_
_entity_poly.entity_id
_entity_poly.type
_entity_poly.pdbx_seq_one_letter_code
_entity_poly.pdbx_strand_id
1 'polypeptide(L)'
;MRPQGQLPPPHPLQLQRPQQATGADMDPPARMPDPVPSPILKHSPSVSRSLRSAPDTSSVTFAADFRSPSKPESTSPSFDSFRTARSRPSSVSRSSTRRSASERAGSQRDLRDEDARFVYINDAPRTNAPPAMFPDNSIHTSKYSVLTFIPRNLYEQFHRVAYIYFLVLAVLNFVPQLLVLSKEAGVLPLAFVLGVTAVKDAYEDWRRHRSDKNENNRTASVLADGVFRPKRWKDIQVGDVVRLVANETLPCDMVLVSTSDPTGVAYIQTINLDGESNLKTRYAKQETMSTPPEALAGVIKCEKPNRNIYGFLATVDLNGRRAISLGASNVMLRGCELKNTVWAIGVAVYTGRDTKVVLNSSGAPSKRSRLETHMNREIIALAVALVVLCSVVSLLTGIWMGDHVDRLGIIPFFHKYDYSGAAEHGHGRYNWYGTGVQVVFTFMSAVIQFQVMIPIALIISMELIRVGQAYFMVQDEHMFDEKSQARFQCRALNINEDLGQIKYVFSDKTGTLTQNRMEFRCASVQGRDFSETDGGEEDGHAVQADGVVLRPKTAVNTDPKLTALLKDGTGAKASRARDLFLALATCNTIVPIVEDTANPAAKLVEYQGESPDEQALVYAAAAYGHKLVERTSGHIVVDVFGARQRFDVLGLHEFDSDRKRMSVIIGCPDKTIKLFVKGADSSMFGIIDKTLNPDVVQATEKHLHSYSSVGLRTLVIGVRELSQSEFQEWQMAYEKASTALLGRGNLLRSVAANIERNMRLLGASGVEDKLQDGVPEAIEKLREAGIKVWVLTGDKQETAISIGYSCKLLTRDMTQIVINSNSRESCRKSLDDAISMVNKLRSLSTDSQSRVPLALIIDGNSLVYIFDTEREEKLFEVAIACDVVLCCRVAPLQKAGIVDLIKKRTSDMTLAIGDGANDVSMIQMADVGIGISGQEGRQAVMASDFAMGQFRFLVPLLLVHGHWNYQRMSYMILYNFYRNATFVFVLFWYVLYTGYTLSTAINEWSSVLYSVVYTSAPTVIVAILDKDLSRRTLLKYPQLYGAGQREESYNLRLFIFIMVDSVWQSLAVFFIPYAAYKNSAIDSASLGDLWTLSVVILVNIHLAMDVIRWTWITHAAIWGSIVATWICVIIIDSIPTLPGFWAIYEVMGTALFWALLLAVIVVGMIPHFAAKAIREHFMPNDIQIAREMEKSQDSRDVNHPEVQMSTSTRA
;
A
#
# COMPACT_ATOMS: atom_id res chain seq x y z
N MET A 1 3.50 51.30 20.92
CA MET A 1 4.77 52.03 20.65
C MET A 1 5.59 51.24 19.61
N ARG A 2 6.53 51.87 18.91
CA ARG A 2 7.62 51.23 18.10
C ARG A 2 8.89 51.15 18.99
N PRO A 3 9.93 50.31 18.72
CA PRO A 3 10.72 50.13 17.46
C PRO A 3 10.36 48.82 16.71
N GLN A 4 10.48 48.67 15.38
CA GLN A 4 11.60 48.80 14.41
C GLN A 4 12.62 47.64 14.39
N GLY A 5 12.81 47.05 13.20
CA GLY A 5 13.73 45.94 12.93
C GLY A 5 13.30 45.09 11.73
N GLN A 6 13.47 45.59 10.50
CA GLN A 6 13.21 44.83 9.25
C GLN A 6 14.53 44.49 8.54
N LEU A 7 14.63 43.25 8.05
CA LEU A 7 15.66 42.77 7.12
C LEU A 7 14.98 41.98 5.98
N PRO A 8 15.35 42.19 4.70
CA PRO A 8 14.71 41.54 3.55
C PRO A 8 15.33 40.16 3.22
N PRO A 9 14.60 39.28 2.52
CA PRO A 9 15.11 37.98 2.06
C PRO A 9 16.02 38.11 0.81
N PRO A 10 16.95 37.17 0.57
CA PRO A 10 17.85 37.19 -0.56
C PRO A 10 17.19 36.72 -1.88
N HIS A 11 17.54 37.38 -2.99
CA HIS A 11 17.19 36.93 -4.34
C HIS A 11 18.16 35.83 -4.86
N PRO A 12 17.68 34.86 -5.67
CA PRO A 12 18.54 33.88 -6.32
C PRO A 12 19.30 34.47 -7.52
N LEU A 13 20.54 34.02 -7.73
CA LEU A 13 21.42 34.45 -8.81
C LEU A 13 20.93 33.98 -10.19
N GLN A 14 20.83 34.91 -11.15
CA GLN A 14 20.72 34.57 -12.57
C GLN A 14 22.10 34.48 -13.21
N LEU A 15 22.43 33.35 -13.82
CA LEU A 15 23.65 33.17 -14.62
C LEU A 15 23.37 33.52 -16.09
N GLN A 16 24.31 34.25 -16.70
CA GLN A 16 24.12 34.95 -17.97
C GLN A 16 24.19 34.02 -19.19
N ARG A 17 23.45 34.38 -20.26
CA ARG A 17 23.70 33.93 -21.63
C ARG A 17 24.38 35.05 -22.42
N PRO A 18 25.45 34.78 -23.20
CA PRO A 18 25.96 35.73 -24.17
C PRO A 18 25.18 35.67 -25.50
N GLN A 19 24.74 36.84 -25.95
CA GLN A 19 24.64 37.22 -27.38
C GLN A 19 25.89 38.08 -27.69
N GLN A 20 26.32 38.38 -28.92
CA GLN A 20 25.80 38.15 -30.27
C GLN A 20 26.96 38.24 -31.30
N ALA A 21 26.80 37.70 -32.51
CA ALA A 21 27.61 38.01 -33.69
C ALA A 21 26.75 37.87 -34.96
N THR A 22 27.12 38.50 -36.09
CA THR A 22 26.12 39.02 -37.06
C THR A 22 26.37 38.72 -38.55
N GLY A 23 25.28 38.56 -39.31
CA GLY A 23 25.21 38.66 -40.78
C GLY A 23 25.19 37.32 -41.55
N ALA A 24 24.59 37.22 -42.75
CA ALA A 24 23.64 38.11 -43.44
C ALA A 24 22.85 37.35 -44.54
N ASP A 25 21.73 37.95 -44.96
CA ASP A 25 20.71 37.65 -46.00
C ASP A 25 20.99 36.65 -47.14
N MET A 26 19.95 35.87 -47.53
CA MET A 26 19.31 35.87 -48.87
C MET A 26 18.06 34.95 -48.97
N ASP A 27 17.28 35.11 -50.05
CA ASP A 27 15.85 34.74 -50.17
C ASP A 27 15.50 33.29 -50.65
N PRO A 28 14.22 32.85 -50.53
CA PRO A 28 13.74 31.48 -50.83
C PRO A 28 12.97 31.34 -52.16
N PRO A 29 12.68 30.08 -52.61
CA PRO A 29 11.68 29.82 -53.65
C PRO A 29 10.56 28.80 -53.33
N ALA A 30 9.32 29.23 -53.59
CA ALA A 30 8.20 28.53 -54.26
C ALA A 30 7.65 27.12 -53.85
N ARG A 31 6.31 27.11 -53.69
CA ARG A 31 5.30 26.04 -53.97
C ARG A 31 5.49 25.39 -55.37
N MET A 32 4.88 24.27 -55.80
CA MET A 32 3.66 23.44 -55.47
C MET A 32 3.82 22.08 -56.24
N PRO A 33 2.80 21.17 -56.45
CA PRO A 33 1.55 20.85 -55.75
C PRO A 33 1.36 19.32 -55.45
N ASP A 34 0.15 18.91 -55.02
CA ASP A 34 -0.31 17.50 -54.93
C ASP A 34 -0.48 16.80 -56.30
N PRO A 35 -0.75 15.47 -56.30
CA PRO A 35 -2.07 15.07 -56.80
C PRO A 35 -2.75 13.87 -56.09
N VAL A 36 -4.08 13.87 -56.13
CA VAL A 36 -4.97 12.70 -55.89
C VAL A 36 -6.05 12.72 -56.98
N PRO A 37 -6.26 11.61 -57.73
CA PRO A 37 -7.59 11.00 -57.72
C PRO A 37 -7.63 9.45 -57.80
N SER A 38 -8.81 8.92 -57.47
CA SER A 38 -9.32 7.54 -57.63
C SER A 38 -9.78 7.28 -59.11
N PRO A 39 -10.45 6.16 -59.53
CA PRO A 39 -11.16 5.13 -58.76
C PRO A 39 -11.23 3.65 -59.30
N ILE A 40 -11.95 2.80 -58.55
CA ILE A 40 -12.86 1.69 -58.93
C ILE A 40 -12.65 0.95 -60.27
N LEU A 41 -12.51 -0.39 -60.22
CA LEU A 41 -13.37 -1.33 -60.98
C LEU A 41 -13.35 -2.78 -60.45
N LYS A 42 -14.26 -3.61 -60.97
CA LYS A 42 -14.55 -5.01 -60.58
C LYS A 42 -13.99 -6.00 -61.61
N HIS A 43 -13.60 -7.20 -61.19
CA HIS A 43 -14.27 -8.47 -61.53
C HIS A 43 -13.43 -9.72 -61.20
N SER A 44 -14.11 -10.80 -60.82
CA SER A 44 -13.59 -12.17 -60.79
C SER A 44 -14.38 -13.07 -61.77
N PRO A 45 -13.69 -14.00 -62.44
CA PRO A 45 -14.08 -15.42 -62.53
C PRO A 45 -12.95 -16.31 -61.93
N SER A 46 -13.11 -17.50 -61.34
CA SER A 46 -13.84 -18.73 -61.73
C SER A 46 -13.18 -19.44 -62.94
N VAL A 47 -12.89 -20.76 -63.02
CA VAL A 47 -13.57 -21.96 -62.47
C VAL A 47 -12.64 -23.22 -62.38
N SER A 48 -12.69 -23.94 -61.25
CA SER A 48 -12.62 -25.42 -61.00
C SER A 48 -11.57 -26.42 -61.59
N ARG A 49 -11.55 -27.61 -60.93
CA ARG A 49 -11.16 -28.99 -61.37
C ARG A 49 -9.66 -29.36 -61.43
N SER A 50 -9.25 -30.63 -61.29
CA SER A 50 -9.63 -31.78 -60.40
C SER A 50 -8.88 -33.07 -60.83
N LEU A 51 -8.79 -34.06 -59.93
CA LEU A 51 -8.53 -35.51 -60.16
C LEU A 51 -7.08 -36.04 -60.18
N ARG A 52 -6.77 -36.82 -59.12
CA ARG A 52 -6.19 -38.19 -59.08
C ARG A 52 -4.99 -38.57 -59.98
N SER A 53 -3.94 -39.07 -59.31
CA SER A 53 -3.38 -40.41 -59.55
C SER A 53 -2.60 -40.94 -58.33
N ALA A 54 -2.37 -42.25 -58.30
CA ALA A 54 -1.54 -43.03 -57.36
C ALA A 54 -0.44 -43.75 -58.22
N PRO A 55 0.41 -44.71 -57.76
CA PRO A 55 0.40 -45.45 -56.47
C PRO A 55 1.78 -45.78 -55.81
N ASP A 56 1.68 -46.35 -54.60
CA ASP A 56 2.44 -47.42 -53.95
C ASP A 56 3.93 -47.73 -54.25
N THR A 57 4.67 -48.01 -53.17
CA THR A 57 5.41 -49.29 -53.02
C THR A 57 5.63 -49.67 -51.54
N SER A 58 5.79 -50.97 -51.24
CA SER A 58 5.78 -51.58 -49.90
C SER A 58 7.18 -51.74 -49.28
N SER A 59 7.38 -51.90 -47.96
CA SER A 59 7.00 -53.04 -47.08
C SER A 59 7.57 -52.77 -45.65
N VAL A 60 7.52 -53.59 -44.58
CA VAL A 60 7.22 -55.02 -44.31
C VAL A 60 6.37 -55.12 -43.00
N THR A 61 5.95 -56.33 -42.58
CA THR A 61 5.14 -56.63 -41.38
C THR A 61 5.95 -57.21 -40.19
N PHE A 62 5.40 -57.14 -38.96
CA PHE A 62 4.98 -58.32 -38.17
C PHE A 62 4.02 -57.90 -37.02
N ALA A 63 3.36 -58.86 -36.35
CA ALA A 63 2.18 -58.62 -35.50
C ALA A 63 2.13 -59.53 -34.23
N ALA A 64 0.96 -59.59 -33.57
CA ALA A 64 0.57 -60.40 -32.38
C ALA A 64 0.96 -59.80 -31.00
N ASP A 65 0.19 -59.91 -29.90
CA ASP A 65 -1.24 -60.28 -29.75
C ASP A 65 -1.79 -59.96 -28.31
N PHE A 66 -3.03 -60.40 -28.02
CA PHE A 66 -3.64 -60.74 -26.71
C PHE A 66 -4.44 -59.69 -25.86
N ARG A 67 -5.77 -59.83 -25.99
CA ARG A 67 -6.83 -59.96 -24.93
C ARG A 67 -7.17 -58.82 -23.94
N SER A 68 -8.46 -58.46 -23.98
CA SER A 68 -9.31 -58.11 -22.82
C SER A 68 -9.90 -59.40 -22.17
N PRO A 69 -10.65 -59.39 -21.03
CA PRO A 69 -11.86 -58.62 -20.73
C PRO A 69 -11.73 -57.84 -19.37
N SER A 70 -12.75 -57.28 -18.67
CA SER A 70 -14.21 -57.44 -18.68
C SER A 70 -14.99 -56.21 -18.16
N LYS A 71 -16.32 -56.24 -18.34
CA LYS A 71 -17.38 -55.40 -17.75
C LYS A 71 -18.27 -56.32 -16.88
N PRO A 72 -19.03 -55.87 -15.87
CA PRO A 72 -20.22 -54.99 -16.04
C PRO A 72 -20.32 -53.91 -14.92
N GLU A 73 -21.42 -53.22 -14.60
CA GLU A 73 -22.84 -53.30 -15.01
C GLU A 73 -23.53 -51.91 -15.02
N SER A 74 -24.85 -51.87 -15.25
CA SER A 74 -25.66 -50.67 -15.50
C SER A 74 -26.73 -50.40 -14.43
N THR A 75 -27.12 -49.13 -14.24
CA THR A 75 -28.53 -48.77 -13.95
C THR A 75 -28.86 -47.31 -14.29
N SER A 76 -30.05 -47.10 -14.88
CA SER A 76 -30.85 -45.87 -14.97
C SER A 76 -32.32 -46.33 -15.10
N PRO A 77 -33.38 -45.51 -14.86
CA PRO A 77 -33.71 -44.24 -15.53
C PRO A 77 -34.31 -43.21 -14.52
N SER A 78 -35.16 -42.18 -14.77
CA SER A 78 -35.51 -41.25 -15.88
C SER A 78 -36.26 -40.03 -15.26
N PHE A 79 -36.60 -39.03 -16.09
CA PHE A 79 -37.49 -37.87 -15.81
C PHE A 79 -37.00 -36.81 -14.81
N ASP A 80 -37.48 -35.56 -14.86
CA ASP A 80 -37.62 -34.61 -15.99
C ASP A 80 -38.15 -33.27 -15.47
N SER A 81 -37.61 -32.14 -15.94
CA SER A 81 -38.40 -30.94 -16.25
C SER A 81 -37.54 -29.88 -16.93
N PHE A 82 -38.10 -29.24 -17.96
CA PHE A 82 -37.42 -28.20 -18.74
C PHE A 82 -37.56 -26.82 -18.09
N ARG A 83 -36.51 -26.00 -18.17
CA ARG A 83 -36.63 -24.65 -18.76
C ARG A 83 -35.29 -24.11 -19.28
N THR A 84 -35.37 -23.30 -20.32
CA THR A 84 -34.26 -22.96 -21.22
C THR A 84 -33.74 -21.54 -21.04
N ALA A 85 -32.42 -21.36 -21.06
CA ALA A 85 -31.77 -20.08 -21.34
C ALA A 85 -30.59 -20.30 -22.31
N ARG A 86 -30.31 -19.32 -23.18
CA ARG A 86 -29.32 -19.43 -24.27
C ARG A 86 -27.93 -18.96 -23.82
N SER A 87 -26.88 -19.71 -24.17
CA SER A 87 -25.48 -19.25 -24.16
C SER A 87 -24.86 -19.36 -25.55
N ARG A 88 -24.02 -18.38 -25.93
CA ARG A 88 -23.19 -18.41 -27.14
C ARG A 88 -21.86 -19.14 -26.85
N PRO A 89 -21.18 -19.69 -27.87
CA PRO A 89 -20.15 -20.71 -27.65
C PRO A 89 -18.82 -20.16 -27.11
N SER A 90 -18.25 -20.87 -26.15
CA SER A 90 -16.87 -20.71 -25.66
C SER A 90 -15.89 -21.58 -26.44
N SER A 91 -14.71 -21.06 -26.75
CA SER A 91 -13.67 -21.74 -27.55
C SER A 91 -12.76 -22.65 -26.70
N VAL A 92 -12.76 -23.94 -27.06
CA VAL A 92 -11.69 -24.95 -26.89
C VAL A 92 -10.70 -24.73 -25.72
N SER A 93 -11.02 -25.26 -24.55
CA SER A 93 -10.06 -25.44 -23.46
C SER A 93 -9.15 -26.66 -23.70
N ARG A 94 -7.87 -26.44 -23.99
CA ARG A 94 -6.86 -27.52 -23.90
C ARG A 94 -6.57 -27.83 -22.43
N SER A 95 -6.72 -29.09 -22.04
CA SER A 95 -6.43 -29.56 -20.68
C SER A 95 -4.93 -29.59 -20.39
N SER A 96 -4.46 -28.73 -19.49
CA SER A 96 -3.14 -28.84 -18.88
C SER A 96 -3.22 -29.71 -17.63
N THR A 97 -2.49 -30.83 -17.63
CA THR A 97 -2.42 -31.73 -16.48
C THR A 97 -1.66 -31.07 -15.33
N ARG A 98 -2.34 -30.81 -14.21
CA ARG A 98 -1.68 -30.41 -12.95
C ARG A 98 -0.69 -31.51 -12.54
N ARG A 99 0.61 -31.18 -12.49
CA ARG A 99 1.62 -31.99 -11.79
C ARG A 99 1.86 -31.42 -10.39
N SER A 100 2.16 -32.30 -9.44
CA SER A 100 2.27 -32.03 -8.01
C SER A 100 3.42 -31.07 -7.65
N ALA A 101 3.20 -30.21 -6.66
CA ALA A 101 4.15 -29.17 -6.24
C ALA A 101 5.33 -29.69 -5.36
N SER A 102 5.48 -31.01 -5.20
CA SER A 102 6.43 -31.61 -4.25
C SER A 102 7.88 -31.78 -4.77
N GLU A 103 8.15 -31.52 -6.06
CA GLU A 103 9.45 -31.76 -6.69
C GLU A 103 10.17 -30.45 -7.08
N ARG A 104 10.60 -29.66 -6.10
CA ARG A 104 11.45 -28.46 -6.31
C ARG A 104 12.61 -28.32 -5.31
N ALA A 105 13.28 -29.44 -5.02
CA ALA A 105 14.58 -29.45 -4.37
C ALA A 105 15.50 -30.50 -5.03
N GLY A 106 16.61 -30.06 -5.65
CA GLY A 106 17.63 -30.93 -6.22
C GLY A 106 17.91 -30.74 -7.72
N SER A 107 19.20 -30.77 -8.06
CA SER A 107 19.80 -30.65 -9.41
C SER A 107 19.58 -29.32 -10.15
N GLN A 108 20.67 -28.66 -10.53
CA GLN A 108 20.67 -27.78 -11.70
C GLN A 108 20.46 -28.66 -12.94
N ARG A 109 19.44 -28.37 -13.74
CA ARG A 109 19.28 -28.90 -15.10
C ARG A 109 19.73 -27.82 -16.08
N ASP A 110 20.42 -28.22 -17.14
CA ASP A 110 20.91 -27.29 -18.16
C ASP A 110 19.76 -26.55 -18.86
N LEU A 111 20.03 -25.30 -19.25
CA LEU A 111 19.10 -24.46 -20.02
C LEU A 111 18.92 -25.05 -21.43
N ARG A 112 17.77 -25.69 -21.66
CA ARG A 112 17.31 -26.13 -22.99
C ARG A 112 17.26 -24.93 -23.93
N ASP A 113 17.67 -25.11 -25.19
CA ASP A 113 17.74 -24.00 -26.14
C ASP A 113 16.39 -23.36 -26.46
N GLU A 114 15.29 -24.13 -26.41
CA GLU A 114 13.92 -23.61 -26.55
C GLU A 114 13.50 -22.63 -25.43
N ASP A 115 14.19 -22.66 -24.29
CA ASP A 115 13.93 -21.82 -23.11
C ASP A 115 15.00 -20.73 -22.86
N ALA A 116 15.95 -20.58 -23.77
CA ALA A 116 17.03 -19.59 -23.65
C ALA A 116 16.80 -18.33 -24.51
N ARG A 117 17.26 -17.19 -23.98
CA ARG A 117 17.41 -15.91 -24.67
C ARG A 117 18.89 -15.74 -25.04
N PHE A 118 19.17 -15.50 -26.31
CA PHE A 118 20.51 -15.23 -26.83
C PHE A 118 20.72 -13.72 -27.00
N VAL A 119 21.84 -13.20 -26.52
CA VAL A 119 22.22 -11.79 -26.60
C VAL A 119 23.65 -11.71 -27.16
N TYR A 120 23.82 -11.02 -28.28
CA TYR A 120 25.14 -10.79 -28.88
C TYR A 120 25.76 -9.53 -28.26
N ILE A 121 26.97 -9.69 -27.71
CA ILE A 121 27.66 -8.59 -27.02
C ILE A 121 28.16 -7.59 -28.07
N ASN A 122 27.89 -6.30 -27.84
CA ASN A 122 28.28 -5.19 -28.72
C ASN A 122 27.64 -5.24 -30.13
N ASP A 123 26.59 -6.04 -30.32
CA ASP A 123 25.81 -6.18 -31.56
C ASP A 123 24.30 -6.17 -31.24
N ALA A 124 23.82 -5.01 -30.81
CA ALA A 124 22.40 -4.77 -30.59
C ALA A 124 21.54 -4.94 -31.87
N PRO A 125 21.96 -4.50 -33.08
CA PRO A 125 21.17 -4.71 -34.30
C PRO A 125 20.87 -6.18 -34.59
N ARG A 126 21.85 -7.08 -34.48
CA ARG A 126 21.67 -8.53 -34.63
C ARG A 126 20.85 -9.13 -33.49
N THR A 127 21.07 -8.66 -32.26
CA THR A 127 20.34 -9.14 -31.07
C THR A 127 18.84 -8.85 -31.15
N ASN A 128 18.46 -7.69 -31.69
CA ASN A 128 17.05 -7.25 -31.75
C ASN A 128 16.39 -7.54 -33.10
N ALA A 129 17.08 -8.23 -34.03
CA ALA A 129 16.54 -8.62 -35.32
C ALA A 129 15.35 -9.62 -35.20
N PRO A 130 14.44 -9.67 -36.19
CA PRO A 130 13.41 -10.71 -36.24
C PRO A 130 14.04 -12.12 -36.28
N PRO A 131 13.52 -13.11 -35.54
CA PRO A 131 12.23 -13.11 -34.84
C PRO A 131 12.28 -12.67 -33.37
N ALA A 132 13.42 -12.22 -32.83
CA ALA A 132 13.61 -12.04 -31.39
C ALA A 132 12.95 -10.78 -30.81
N MET A 133 13.03 -9.65 -31.52
CA MET A 133 12.38 -8.35 -31.25
C MET A 133 12.05 -8.06 -29.77
N PHE A 134 13.07 -7.72 -28.99
CA PHE A 134 12.93 -7.42 -27.57
C PHE A 134 12.28 -6.03 -27.30
N PRO A 135 11.68 -5.80 -26.13
CA PRO A 135 11.03 -4.52 -25.82
C PRO A 135 12.03 -3.38 -25.59
N ASP A 136 11.69 -2.19 -26.09
CA ASP A 136 12.38 -0.93 -25.79
C ASP A 136 12.47 -0.66 -24.28
N ASN A 137 13.50 0.07 -23.85
CA ASN A 137 13.75 0.29 -22.43
C ASN A 137 12.86 1.37 -21.76
N SER A 138 11.80 1.82 -22.45
CA SER A 138 10.89 2.85 -21.94
C SER A 138 9.97 2.34 -20.83
N ILE A 139 9.75 3.20 -19.83
CA ILE A 139 8.74 3.02 -18.77
C ILE A 139 7.48 3.80 -19.16
N HIS A 140 6.31 3.19 -18.94
CA HIS A 140 5.01 3.82 -19.08
C HIS A 140 4.14 3.42 -17.88
N THR A 141 3.89 4.35 -16.95
CA THR A 141 3.02 4.16 -15.77
C THR A 141 1.66 4.84 -15.91
N SER A 142 1.53 5.72 -16.90
CA SER A 142 0.29 6.38 -17.34
C SER A 142 -0.80 5.38 -17.79
N LYS A 143 -2.06 5.65 -17.40
CA LYS A 143 -3.24 4.87 -17.80
C LYS A 143 -3.76 5.26 -19.18
N TYR A 144 -3.63 6.53 -19.56
CA TYR A 144 -4.28 7.12 -20.71
C TYR A 144 -3.25 7.75 -21.66
N SER A 145 -3.31 7.42 -22.96
CA SER A 145 -2.76 8.29 -24.01
C SER A 145 -3.76 9.44 -24.29
N VAL A 146 -3.27 10.59 -24.74
CA VAL A 146 -4.06 11.81 -24.99
C VAL A 146 -5.30 11.54 -25.84
N LEU A 147 -5.17 10.77 -26.92
CA LEU A 147 -6.30 10.41 -27.80
C LEU A 147 -7.25 9.38 -27.17
N THR A 148 -6.72 8.50 -26.31
CA THR A 148 -7.52 7.47 -25.62
C THR A 148 -8.20 7.98 -24.36
N PHE A 149 -7.84 9.17 -23.86
CA PHE A 149 -8.31 9.68 -22.57
C PHE A 149 -9.83 9.74 -22.52
N ILE A 150 -10.49 10.46 -23.43
CA ILE A 150 -11.95 10.63 -23.37
C ILE A 150 -12.69 9.28 -23.52
N PRO A 151 -12.43 8.43 -24.54
CA PRO A 151 -13.15 7.16 -24.67
C PRO A 151 -12.90 6.20 -23.51
N ARG A 152 -11.66 6.09 -23.02
CA ARG A 152 -11.29 5.16 -21.95
C ARG A 152 -11.77 5.66 -20.59
N ASN A 153 -11.63 6.95 -20.29
CA ASN A 153 -12.11 7.53 -19.05
C ASN A 153 -13.64 7.43 -18.94
N LEU A 154 -14.39 7.78 -20.00
CA LEU A 154 -15.84 7.59 -20.00
C LEU A 154 -16.24 6.11 -19.85
N TYR A 155 -15.51 5.17 -20.46
CA TYR A 155 -15.75 3.74 -20.25
C TYR A 155 -15.48 3.29 -18.80
N GLU A 156 -14.36 3.71 -18.20
CA GLU A 156 -14.03 3.40 -16.79
C GLU A 156 -15.01 4.09 -15.81
N GLN A 157 -15.55 5.27 -16.14
CA GLN A 157 -16.62 5.94 -15.39
C GLN A 157 -17.97 5.19 -15.53
N PHE A 158 -18.43 4.89 -16.74
CA PHE A 158 -19.71 4.21 -16.98
C PHE A 158 -19.73 2.73 -16.56
N HIS A 159 -18.59 2.13 -16.19
CA HIS A 159 -18.59 0.86 -15.47
C HIS A 159 -19.25 0.97 -14.06
N ARG A 160 -19.47 2.19 -13.54
CA ARG A 160 -20.27 2.45 -12.34
C ARG A 160 -21.76 2.43 -12.68
N VAL A 161 -22.50 1.46 -12.15
CA VAL A 161 -23.95 1.25 -12.42
C VAL A 161 -24.80 2.51 -12.21
N ALA A 162 -24.48 3.34 -11.21
CA ALA A 162 -25.17 4.61 -10.97
C ALA A 162 -25.11 5.57 -12.17
N TYR A 163 -23.98 5.67 -12.86
CA TYR A 163 -23.86 6.53 -14.05
C TYR A 163 -24.62 5.96 -15.25
N ILE A 164 -24.74 4.63 -15.36
CA ILE A 164 -25.62 3.99 -16.36
C ILE A 164 -27.09 4.35 -16.07
N TYR A 165 -27.52 4.30 -14.81
CA TYR A 165 -28.87 4.67 -14.40
C TYR A 165 -29.21 6.12 -14.79
N PHE A 166 -28.37 7.09 -14.43
CA PHE A 166 -28.62 8.49 -14.80
C PHE A 166 -28.50 8.75 -16.31
N LEU A 167 -27.66 8.01 -17.05
CA LEU A 167 -27.64 8.07 -18.51
C LEU A 167 -28.95 7.58 -19.13
N VAL A 168 -29.53 6.49 -18.60
CA VAL A 168 -30.84 5.99 -19.04
C VAL A 168 -31.95 7.00 -18.77
N LEU A 169 -31.96 7.65 -17.60
CA LEU A 169 -32.93 8.70 -17.29
C LEU A 169 -32.78 9.94 -18.19
N ALA A 170 -31.55 10.39 -18.43
CA ALA A 170 -31.30 11.48 -19.36
C ALA A 170 -31.81 11.16 -20.77
N VAL A 171 -31.54 9.95 -21.29
CA VAL A 171 -32.05 9.48 -22.59
C VAL A 171 -33.58 9.37 -22.62
N LEU A 172 -34.22 8.91 -21.52
CA LEU A 172 -35.69 8.85 -21.43
C LEU A 172 -36.32 10.25 -21.49
N ASN A 173 -35.72 11.26 -20.87
CA ASN A 173 -36.20 12.64 -20.91
C ASN A 173 -36.03 13.31 -22.30
N PHE A 174 -35.29 12.70 -23.26
CA PHE A 174 -35.32 13.15 -24.66
C PHE A 174 -36.56 12.68 -25.44
N VAL A 175 -37.33 11.70 -24.92
CA VAL A 175 -38.57 11.23 -25.54
C VAL A 175 -39.67 12.29 -25.34
N PRO A 176 -40.27 12.89 -26.39
CA PRO A 176 -41.20 14.01 -26.21
C PRO A 176 -42.44 13.70 -25.37
N GLN A 177 -42.87 12.44 -25.32
CA GLN A 177 -44.00 11.96 -24.51
C GLN A 177 -43.66 11.77 -23.03
N LEU A 178 -42.38 11.80 -22.67
CA LEU A 178 -41.85 11.62 -21.31
C LEU A 178 -41.08 12.85 -20.82
N LEU A 179 -41.12 13.96 -21.55
CA LEU A 179 -40.42 15.20 -21.23
C LEU A 179 -41.03 15.84 -19.98
N VAL A 180 -40.31 15.76 -18.86
CA VAL A 180 -40.70 16.37 -17.57
C VAL A 180 -39.79 17.54 -17.21
N LEU A 181 -38.51 17.44 -17.55
CA LEU A 181 -37.54 18.52 -17.43
C LEU A 181 -37.12 18.99 -18.82
N SER A 182 -36.78 20.26 -18.97
CA SER A 182 -36.07 20.76 -20.14
C SER A 182 -34.82 19.92 -20.43
N LYS A 183 -34.51 19.76 -21.72
CA LYS A 183 -33.47 18.85 -22.22
C LYS A 183 -32.08 19.17 -21.65
N GLU A 184 -31.85 20.43 -21.31
CA GLU A 184 -30.62 20.94 -20.71
C GLU A 184 -30.56 20.58 -19.21
N ALA A 185 -31.62 20.88 -18.45
CA ALA A 185 -31.74 20.54 -17.03
C ALA A 185 -31.60 19.04 -16.76
N GLY A 186 -32.14 18.17 -17.63
CA GLY A 186 -32.03 16.73 -17.52
C GLY A 186 -30.61 16.15 -17.75
N VAL A 187 -29.72 16.88 -18.44
CA VAL A 187 -28.36 16.42 -18.78
C VAL A 187 -27.30 17.08 -17.88
N LEU A 188 -27.52 18.32 -17.46
CA LEU A 188 -26.53 19.15 -16.76
C LEU A 188 -25.92 18.48 -15.49
N PRO A 189 -26.69 17.83 -14.59
CA PRO A 189 -26.12 17.21 -13.39
C PRO A 189 -25.15 16.06 -13.70
N LEU A 190 -25.48 15.23 -14.71
CA LEU A 190 -24.65 14.12 -15.14
C LEU A 190 -23.39 14.63 -15.85
N ALA A 191 -23.54 15.60 -16.76
CA ALA A 191 -22.41 16.22 -17.46
C ALA A 191 -21.42 16.89 -16.47
N PHE A 192 -21.93 17.57 -15.44
CA PHE A 192 -21.11 18.16 -14.38
C PHE A 192 -20.29 17.11 -13.60
N VAL A 193 -20.93 16.05 -13.11
CA VAL A 193 -20.24 15.01 -12.32
C VAL A 193 -19.24 14.20 -13.15
N LEU A 194 -19.58 13.85 -14.39
CA LEU A 194 -18.64 13.19 -15.31
C LEU A 194 -17.44 14.11 -15.63
N GLY A 195 -17.68 15.41 -15.81
CA GLY A 195 -16.67 16.42 -16.09
C GLY A 195 -15.70 16.64 -14.92
N VAL A 196 -16.20 16.81 -13.70
CA VAL A 196 -15.36 16.95 -12.49
C VAL A 196 -14.50 15.70 -12.28
N THR A 197 -15.07 14.50 -12.48
CA THR A 197 -14.34 13.23 -12.41
C THR A 197 -13.23 13.17 -13.47
N ALA A 198 -13.52 13.55 -14.72
CA ALA A 198 -12.54 13.56 -15.80
C ALA A 198 -11.40 14.57 -15.55
N VAL A 199 -11.67 15.75 -14.98
CA VAL A 199 -10.64 16.74 -14.62
C VAL A 199 -9.69 16.20 -13.53
N LYS A 200 -10.23 15.51 -12.52
CA LYS A 200 -9.42 14.81 -11.49
C LYS A 200 -8.49 13.77 -12.14
N ASP A 201 -9.05 12.87 -12.95
CA ASP A 201 -8.30 11.77 -13.56
C ASP A 201 -7.24 12.26 -14.57
N ALA A 202 -7.53 13.34 -15.30
CA ALA A 202 -6.58 13.99 -16.19
C ALA A 202 -5.39 14.58 -15.44
N TYR A 203 -5.63 15.22 -14.29
CA TYR A 203 -4.57 15.76 -13.44
C TYR A 203 -3.68 14.66 -12.84
N GLU A 204 -4.28 13.56 -12.36
CA GLU A 204 -3.53 12.39 -11.89
C GLU A 204 -2.62 11.81 -12.98
N ASP A 205 -3.15 11.56 -14.19
CA ASP A 205 -2.37 10.90 -15.24
C ASP A 205 -1.34 11.84 -15.87
N TRP A 206 -1.60 13.15 -15.95
CA TRP A 206 -0.59 14.15 -16.31
C TRP A 206 0.62 14.11 -15.37
N ARG A 207 0.40 13.91 -14.06
CA ARG A 207 1.49 13.72 -13.08
C ARG A 207 2.27 12.43 -13.36
N ARG A 208 1.62 11.33 -13.79
CA ARG A 208 2.30 10.09 -14.23
C ARG A 208 3.12 10.33 -15.50
N HIS A 209 2.55 10.94 -16.54
CA HIS A 209 3.26 11.31 -17.78
C HIS A 209 4.49 12.18 -17.53
N ARG A 210 4.41 13.14 -16.60
CA ARG A 210 5.57 13.97 -16.20
C ARG A 210 6.68 13.14 -15.53
N SER A 211 6.31 12.14 -14.73
CA SER A 211 7.25 11.21 -14.11
C SER A 211 7.90 10.27 -15.15
N ASP A 212 7.08 9.62 -15.98
CA ASP A 212 7.53 8.77 -17.10
C ASP A 212 8.50 9.54 -18.01
N LYS A 213 8.17 10.80 -18.34
CA LYS A 213 9.01 11.66 -19.19
C LYS A 213 10.34 12.03 -18.54
N ASN A 214 10.41 12.24 -17.24
CA ASN A 214 11.68 12.49 -16.55
C ASN A 214 12.57 11.23 -16.58
N GLU A 215 12.00 10.07 -16.26
CA GLU A 215 12.76 8.81 -16.16
C GLU A 215 13.30 8.35 -17.52
N ASN A 216 12.46 8.39 -18.56
CA ASN A 216 12.83 8.00 -19.92
C ASN A 216 13.89 8.90 -20.59
N ASN A 217 14.10 10.12 -20.06
CA ASN A 217 15.08 11.08 -20.58
C ASN A 217 16.37 11.17 -19.73
N ARG A 218 16.51 10.37 -18.67
CA ARG A 218 17.83 10.13 -18.04
C ARG A 218 18.82 9.61 -19.08
N THR A 219 20.11 9.82 -18.87
CA THR A 219 21.19 9.34 -19.74
C THR A 219 22.02 8.25 -19.06
N ALA A 220 22.68 7.41 -19.85
CA ALA A 220 23.73 6.49 -19.43
C ALA A 220 24.81 6.40 -20.52
N SER A 221 26.03 6.02 -20.15
CA SER A 221 27.14 5.89 -21.12
C SER A 221 27.08 4.54 -21.81
N VAL A 222 26.96 4.51 -23.14
CA VAL A 222 26.89 3.29 -23.96
C VAL A 222 28.02 3.28 -24.98
N LEU A 223 28.66 2.13 -25.17
CA LEU A 223 29.71 1.93 -26.17
C LEU A 223 29.12 2.01 -27.58
N ALA A 224 29.65 2.91 -28.42
CA ALA A 224 29.29 3.06 -29.82
C ALA A 224 30.53 3.50 -30.62
N ASP A 225 30.82 2.81 -31.73
CA ASP A 225 32.02 3.01 -32.56
C ASP A 225 33.33 3.00 -31.74
N GLY A 226 33.41 2.13 -30.73
CA GLY A 226 34.55 2.03 -29.79
C GLY A 226 34.59 3.10 -28.68
N VAL A 227 33.68 4.08 -28.68
CA VAL A 227 33.68 5.20 -27.71
C VAL A 227 32.41 5.18 -26.86
N PHE A 228 32.54 5.41 -25.55
CA PHE A 228 31.38 5.58 -24.68
C PHE A 228 30.69 6.93 -24.95
N ARG A 229 29.46 6.91 -25.44
CA ARG A 229 28.63 8.09 -25.73
C ARG A 229 27.37 8.11 -24.85
N PRO A 230 26.84 9.29 -24.47
CA PRO A 230 25.62 9.36 -23.67
C PRO A 230 24.37 8.99 -24.52
N LYS A 231 23.71 7.89 -24.15
CA LYS A 231 22.44 7.41 -24.72
C LYS A 231 21.31 7.70 -23.72
N ARG A 232 20.11 8.05 -24.18
CA ARG A 232 18.95 8.21 -23.28
C ARG A 232 18.44 6.83 -22.85
N TRP A 233 17.93 6.72 -21.63
CA TRP A 233 17.48 5.45 -21.04
C TRP A 233 16.49 4.69 -21.91
N LYS A 234 15.51 5.38 -22.50
CA LYS A 234 14.51 4.79 -23.40
C LYS A 234 15.10 4.18 -24.69
N ASP A 235 16.27 4.65 -25.11
CA ASP A 235 16.93 4.30 -26.38
C ASP A 235 17.98 3.18 -26.20
N ILE A 236 18.15 2.67 -24.97
CA ILE A 236 19.03 1.53 -24.65
C ILE A 236 18.38 0.22 -25.12
N GLN A 237 19.17 -0.64 -25.78
CA GLN A 237 18.72 -1.90 -26.37
C GLN A 237 19.48 -3.10 -25.80
N VAL A 238 18.91 -4.30 -25.97
CA VAL A 238 19.54 -5.55 -25.54
C VAL A 238 20.81 -5.79 -26.38
N GLY A 239 21.92 -6.11 -25.71
CA GLY A 239 23.25 -6.23 -26.33
C GLY A 239 24.12 -4.95 -26.25
N ASP A 240 23.56 -3.79 -25.90
CA ASP A 240 24.33 -2.58 -25.61
C ASP A 240 25.33 -2.83 -24.46
N VAL A 241 26.58 -2.40 -24.62
CA VAL A 241 27.59 -2.37 -23.55
C VAL A 241 27.48 -1.03 -22.81
N VAL A 242 27.07 -1.06 -21.55
CA VAL A 242 26.83 0.12 -20.72
C VAL A 242 27.98 0.30 -19.71
N ARG A 243 28.47 1.53 -19.58
CA ARG A 243 29.36 1.96 -18.52
C ARG A 243 28.58 2.79 -17.51
N LEU A 244 28.80 2.49 -16.24
CA LEU A 244 28.25 3.18 -15.07
C LEU A 244 29.40 3.84 -14.30
N VAL A 245 29.11 4.98 -13.67
CA VAL A 245 29.99 5.72 -12.76
C VAL A 245 29.46 5.62 -11.32
N ALA A 246 30.33 5.81 -10.33
CA ALA A 246 29.93 5.88 -8.92
C ALA A 246 28.70 6.79 -8.69
N ASN A 247 27.73 6.29 -7.91
CA ASN A 247 26.42 6.89 -7.62
C ASN A 247 25.42 6.98 -8.79
N GLU A 248 25.67 6.35 -9.93
CA GLU A 248 24.64 6.24 -10.98
C GLU A 248 23.61 5.12 -10.69
N THR A 249 22.36 5.41 -11.07
CA THR A 249 21.23 4.45 -11.03
C THR A 249 21.25 3.56 -12.27
N LEU A 250 21.00 2.25 -12.11
CA LEU A 250 21.09 1.30 -13.20
C LEU A 250 19.88 1.41 -14.17
N PRO A 251 20.10 1.56 -15.49
CA PRO A 251 19.04 1.82 -16.46
C PRO A 251 18.25 0.58 -16.92
N CYS A 252 18.83 -0.61 -16.77
CA CYS A 252 18.33 -1.90 -17.25
C CYS A 252 19.01 -3.05 -16.47
N ASP A 253 18.57 -4.29 -16.67
CA ASP A 253 19.24 -5.46 -16.05
C ASP A 253 20.42 -5.89 -16.93
N MET A 254 21.62 -5.96 -16.35
CA MET A 254 22.87 -6.15 -17.08
C MET A 254 23.83 -7.13 -16.39
N VAL A 255 24.56 -7.90 -17.20
CA VAL A 255 25.63 -8.80 -16.73
C VAL A 255 26.91 -7.99 -16.53
N LEU A 256 27.55 -8.12 -15.38
CA LEU A 256 28.80 -7.44 -15.03
C LEU A 256 30.00 -8.10 -15.74
N VAL A 257 30.77 -7.30 -16.48
CA VAL A 257 31.91 -7.75 -17.29
C VAL A 257 33.25 -7.34 -16.68
N SER A 258 33.36 -6.09 -16.22
CA SER A 258 34.60 -5.49 -15.74
C SER A 258 34.32 -4.32 -14.77
N THR A 259 35.28 -4.04 -13.89
CA THR A 259 35.15 -3.12 -12.73
C THR A 259 36.41 -2.30 -12.54
N SER A 260 36.30 -1.16 -11.85
CA SER A 260 37.46 -0.39 -11.39
C SER A 260 38.36 -1.14 -10.40
N ASP A 261 37.83 -2.16 -9.71
CA ASP A 261 38.58 -3.01 -8.77
C ASP A 261 39.32 -4.13 -9.54
N PRO A 262 40.67 -4.28 -9.40
CA PRO A 262 41.45 -5.36 -10.00
C PRO A 262 41.02 -6.79 -9.61
N THR A 263 40.27 -6.95 -8.52
CA THR A 263 39.74 -8.25 -8.06
C THR A 263 38.41 -8.61 -8.73
N GLY A 264 37.77 -7.67 -9.45
CA GLY A 264 36.51 -7.89 -10.14
C GLY A 264 35.26 -7.51 -9.34
N VAL A 265 35.39 -6.86 -8.19
CA VAL A 265 34.25 -6.52 -7.32
C VAL A 265 33.61 -5.18 -7.70
N ALA A 266 32.27 -5.17 -7.73
CA ALA A 266 31.45 -3.96 -7.70
C ALA A 266 30.46 -4.06 -6.54
N TYR A 267 30.18 -2.93 -5.90
CA TYR A 267 29.18 -2.83 -4.83
C TYR A 267 27.92 -2.14 -5.36
N ILE A 268 26.76 -2.78 -5.19
CA ILE A 268 25.46 -2.18 -5.57
C ILE A 268 24.53 -2.06 -4.36
N GLN A 269 23.80 -0.96 -4.29
CA GLN A 269 22.77 -0.70 -3.28
C GLN A 269 21.39 -1.02 -3.87
N THR A 270 20.54 -1.75 -3.13
CA THR A 270 19.31 -2.36 -3.66
C THR A 270 18.00 -1.79 -3.09
N ILE A 271 18.07 -0.61 -2.45
CA ILE A 271 16.97 0.19 -1.86
C ILE A 271 15.68 0.27 -2.70
N ASN A 272 15.80 0.36 -4.02
CA ASN A 272 14.66 0.49 -4.93
C ASN A 272 14.04 -0.86 -5.35
N LEU A 273 14.63 -2.00 -4.94
CA LEU A 273 14.48 -3.30 -5.61
C LEU A 273 14.07 -4.44 -4.68
N ASP A 274 14.75 -4.59 -3.56
CA ASP A 274 14.35 -5.43 -2.41
C ASP A 274 14.11 -4.57 -1.16
N GLY A 275 14.74 -3.40 -1.10
CA GLY A 275 14.64 -2.42 -0.02
C GLY A 275 15.97 -2.19 0.69
N GLU A 276 16.89 -3.15 0.61
CA GLU A 276 18.05 -3.20 1.51
C GLU A 276 19.04 -2.05 1.24
N SER A 277 19.36 -1.30 2.30
CA SER A 277 20.36 -0.23 2.29
C SER A 277 21.80 -0.74 2.22
N ASN A 278 22.05 -1.96 2.71
CA ASN A 278 23.35 -2.60 2.70
C ASN A 278 23.88 -2.81 1.27
N LEU A 279 25.19 -2.68 1.11
CA LEU A 279 25.83 -2.89 -0.19
C LEU A 279 26.02 -4.38 -0.48
N LYS A 280 25.52 -4.81 -1.64
CA LYS A 280 25.65 -6.18 -2.12
C LYS A 280 26.78 -6.27 -3.14
N THR A 281 27.74 -7.15 -2.87
CA THR A 281 28.85 -7.44 -3.79
C THR A 281 28.38 -8.15 -5.05
N ARG A 282 28.91 -7.73 -6.19
CA ARG A 282 28.77 -8.38 -7.50
C ARG A 282 30.17 -8.57 -8.08
N TYR A 283 30.34 -9.66 -8.83
CA TYR A 283 31.64 -10.11 -9.29
C TYR A 283 31.66 -10.19 -10.81
N ALA A 284 32.59 -9.49 -11.44
CA ALA A 284 33.07 -9.79 -12.78
C ALA A 284 33.78 -11.15 -12.80
N LYS A 285 33.93 -11.74 -13.98
CA LYS A 285 34.76 -12.94 -14.18
C LYS A 285 36.16 -12.49 -14.59
N GLN A 286 37.20 -13.17 -14.11
CA GLN A 286 38.59 -12.79 -14.46
C GLN A 286 38.82 -12.91 -15.97
N GLU A 287 38.19 -13.91 -16.59
CA GLU A 287 38.16 -14.15 -18.02
C GLU A 287 37.52 -12.97 -18.78
N THR A 288 36.43 -12.38 -18.28
CA THR A 288 35.78 -11.22 -18.92
C THR A 288 36.56 -9.93 -18.69
N MET A 289 37.17 -9.76 -17.52
CA MET A 289 38.03 -8.59 -17.21
C MET A 289 39.29 -8.53 -18.07
N SER A 290 39.84 -9.69 -18.47
CA SER A 290 41.05 -9.78 -19.29
C SER A 290 40.91 -9.21 -20.72
N THR A 291 39.68 -8.97 -21.17
CA THR A 291 39.36 -8.49 -22.53
C THR A 291 38.97 -7.01 -22.48
N PRO A 292 39.60 -6.11 -23.25
CA PRO A 292 39.20 -4.70 -23.28
C PRO A 292 37.79 -4.56 -23.87
N PRO A 293 36.98 -3.59 -23.41
CA PRO A 293 35.55 -3.51 -23.75
C PRO A 293 35.29 -3.33 -25.26
N GLU A 294 36.22 -2.72 -25.99
CA GLU A 294 36.16 -2.54 -27.44
C GLU A 294 36.32 -3.87 -28.23
N ALA A 295 37.05 -4.84 -27.68
CA ALA A 295 37.27 -6.17 -28.27
C ALA A 295 36.31 -7.25 -27.71
N LEU A 296 35.33 -6.85 -26.90
CA LEU A 296 34.41 -7.73 -26.20
C LEU A 296 33.30 -8.24 -27.12
N ALA A 297 33.63 -9.23 -27.95
CA ALA A 297 32.68 -9.96 -28.78
C ALA A 297 32.34 -11.34 -28.19
N GLY A 298 31.07 -11.74 -28.26
CA GLY A 298 30.60 -13.01 -27.70
C GLY A 298 29.09 -13.14 -27.65
N VAL A 299 28.60 -14.22 -27.05
CA VAL A 299 27.17 -14.53 -26.88
C VAL A 299 26.88 -14.83 -25.42
N ILE A 300 25.90 -14.12 -24.85
CA ILE A 300 25.28 -14.46 -23.57
C ILE A 300 24.03 -15.30 -23.88
N LYS A 301 24.05 -16.57 -23.47
CA LYS A 301 22.85 -17.43 -23.41
C LYS A 301 22.29 -17.35 -22.00
N CYS A 302 21.10 -16.80 -21.81
CA CYS A 302 20.47 -16.58 -20.50
C CYS A 302 19.04 -17.14 -20.46
N GLU A 303 18.46 -17.26 -19.28
CA GLU A 303 17.05 -17.66 -19.14
C GLU A 303 16.07 -16.58 -19.64
N LYS A 304 14.84 -17.00 -19.96
CA LYS A 304 13.70 -16.08 -20.20
C LYS A 304 13.44 -15.22 -18.94
N PRO A 305 13.09 -13.94 -19.08
CA PRO A 305 12.98 -13.01 -17.95
C PRO A 305 11.91 -13.48 -16.96
N ASN A 306 12.27 -13.46 -15.67
CA ASN A 306 11.49 -14.06 -14.59
C ASN A 306 11.29 -13.07 -13.41
N ARG A 307 10.36 -13.37 -12.51
CA ARG A 307 10.09 -12.55 -11.31
C ARG A 307 11.09 -12.76 -10.16
N ASN A 308 11.95 -13.77 -10.21
CA ASN A 308 12.86 -14.09 -9.11
C ASN A 308 14.07 -13.14 -9.11
N ILE A 309 14.04 -12.11 -8.26
CA ILE A 309 15.12 -11.13 -8.11
C ILE A 309 16.46 -11.82 -7.87
N TYR A 310 16.51 -12.78 -6.95
CA TYR A 310 17.72 -13.49 -6.51
C TYR A 310 18.17 -14.65 -7.42
N GLY A 311 17.34 -15.08 -8.39
CA GLY A 311 17.67 -16.18 -9.31
C GLY A 311 18.05 -15.68 -10.70
N PHE A 312 19.29 -15.91 -11.12
CA PHE A 312 19.73 -15.67 -12.50
C PHE A 312 20.66 -16.78 -12.97
N LEU A 313 20.37 -17.35 -14.14
CA LEU A 313 21.19 -18.36 -14.82
C LEU A 313 21.55 -17.91 -16.24
N ALA A 314 22.84 -17.85 -16.52
CA ALA A 314 23.36 -17.60 -17.86
C ALA A 314 24.71 -18.29 -18.10
N THR A 315 25.10 -18.38 -19.37
CA THR A 315 26.43 -18.79 -19.82
C THR A 315 26.96 -17.82 -20.87
N VAL A 316 28.21 -17.39 -20.72
CA VAL A 316 28.93 -16.55 -21.69
C VAL A 316 29.87 -17.40 -22.54
N ASP A 317 29.79 -17.26 -23.85
CA ASP A 317 30.82 -17.66 -24.81
C ASP A 317 31.53 -16.40 -25.33
N LEU A 318 32.85 -16.33 -25.16
CA LEU A 318 33.71 -15.30 -25.72
C LEU A 318 34.53 -15.91 -26.86
N ASN A 319 34.18 -15.56 -28.11
CA ASN A 319 34.91 -15.94 -29.32
C ASN A 319 35.23 -17.45 -29.44
N GLY A 320 34.29 -18.33 -29.08
CA GLY A 320 34.43 -19.78 -29.18
C GLY A 320 35.27 -20.42 -28.07
N ARG A 321 35.51 -19.70 -26.97
CA ARG A 321 36.19 -20.23 -25.78
C ARG A 321 35.19 -20.95 -24.86
N ARG A 322 35.71 -21.82 -23.98
CA ARG A 322 34.92 -22.63 -23.04
C ARG A 322 33.87 -21.78 -22.30
N ALA A 323 32.59 -22.13 -22.44
CA ALA A 323 31.49 -21.36 -21.89
C ALA A 323 31.59 -21.17 -20.36
N ILE A 324 31.48 -19.92 -19.92
CA ILE A 324 31.61 -19.50 -18.52
C ILE A 324 30.22 -19.42 -17.90
N SER A 325 29.99 -20.15 -16.80
CA SER A 325 28.73 -20.06 -16.05
C SER A 325 28.65 -18.78 -15.21
N LEU A 326 27.52 -18.09 -15.36
CA LEU A 326 27.14 -16.88 -14.63
C LEU A 326 25.92 -17.17 -13.75
N GLY A 327 25.99 -16.70 -12.50
CA GLY A 327 24.90 -16.79 -11.53
C GLY A 327 24.40 -15.41 -11.10
N ALA A 328 23.55 -15.38 -10.07
CA ALA A 328 23.00 -14.15 -9.49
C ALA A 328 24.07 -13.14 -9.04
N SER A 329 25.23 -13.58 -8.57
CA SER A 329 26.34 -12.71 -8.17
C SER A 329 27.04 -12.00 -9.35
N ASN A 330 26.71 -12.34 -10.60
CA ASN A 330 27.27 -11.73 -11.81
C ASN A 330 26.29 -10.79 -12.55
N VAL A 331 25.06 -10.61 -12.05
CA VAL A 331 24.06 -9.70 -12.65
C VAL A 331 23.79 -8.50 -11.73
N MET A 332 23.64 -7.33 -12.34
CA MET A 332 23.20 -6.09 -11.69
C MET A 332 21.85 -5.69 -12.30
N LEU A 333 20.92 -5.21 -11.48
CA LEU A 333 19.51 -5.04 -11.87
C LEU A 333 19.12 -3.55 -11.95
N ARG A 334 18.11 -3.25 -12.76
CA ARG A 334 17.56 -1.90 -12.94
C ARG A 334 17.17 -1.27 -11.60
N GLY A 335 17.48 0.01 -11.43
CA GLY A 335 17.11 0.76 -10.22
C GLY A 335 18.00 0.52 -9.00
N CYS A 336 18.93 -0.44 -9.02
CA CYS A 336 20.08 -0.41 -8.10
C CYS A 336 20.90 0.87 -8.31
N GLU A 337 21.70 1.25 -7.33
CA GLU A 337 22.74 2.27 -7.47
C GLU A 337 24.14 1.65 -7.35
N LEU A 338 25.08 2.08 -8.20
CA LEU A 338 26.49 1.69 -8.07
C LEU A 338 27.13 2.51 -6.93
N LYS A 339 27.68 1.87 -5.90
CA LYS A 339 28.37 2.52 -4.78
C LYS A 339 29.80 1.99 -4.68
N ASN A 340 30.68 2.71 -3.97
CA ASN A 340 32.06 2.33 -3.63
C ASN A 340 32.92 1.75 -4.78
N THR A 341 32.54 2.05 -6.02
CA THR A 341 33.09 1.48 -7.26
C THR A 341 33.17 2.63 -8.24
N VAL A 342 34.38 3.02 -8.68
CA VAL A 342 34.57 4.24 -9.49
C VAL A 342 33.85 4.12 -10.83
N TRP A 343 33.92 2.93 -11.45
CA TRP A 343 33.15 2.58 -12.64
C TRP A 343 32.90 1.07 -12.72
N ALA A 344 31.82 0.69 -13.38
CA ALA A 344 31.50 -0.68 -13.75
C ALA A 344 31.05 -0.75 -15.21
N ILE A 345 31.34 -1.85 -15.91
CA ILE A 345 30.94 -2.10 -17.29
C ILE A 345 30.12 -3.40 -17.35
N GLY A 346 28.95 -3.35 -17.99
CA GLY A 346 28.08 -4.50 -18.17
C GLY A 346 27.32 -4.51 -19.49
N VAL A 347 26.76 -5.66 -19.86
CA VAL A 347 25.97 -5.83 -21.09
C VAL A 347 24.49 -5.89 -20.76
N ALA A 348 23.66 -5.10 -21.43
CA ALA A 348 22.21 -5.09 -21.23
C ALA A 348 21.56 -6.41 -21.69
N VAL A 349 20.89 -7.11 -20.78
CA VAL A 349 20.25 -8.42 -21.03
C VAL A 349 18.73 -8.33 -21.04
N TYR A 350 18.13 -7.60 -20.08
CA TYR A 350 16.70 -7.31 -20.06
C TYR A 350 16.45 -5.81 -20.05
N THR A 351 15.51 -5.35 -20.87
CA THR A 351 15.16 -3.95 -21.09
C THR A 351 13.67 -3.72 -20.84
N GLY A 352 13.31 -2.53 -20.34
CA GLY A 352 11.92 -2.08 -20.23
C GLY A 352 11.07 -3.06 -19.43
N ARG A 353 10.06 -3.63 -20.11
CA ARG A 353 9.09 -4.57 -19.54
C ARG A 353 9.67 -5.92 -19.12
N ASP A 354 10.82 -6.32 -19.69
CA ASP A 354 11.49 -7.57 -19.33
C ASP A 354 12.28 -7.45 -18.01
N THR A 355 12.57 -6.24 -17.54
CA THR A 355 13.38 -6.05 -16.33
C THR A 355 12.67 -6.56 -15.08
N LYS A 356 13.42 -7.18 -14.16
CA LYS A 356 12.86 -7.83 -12.97
C LYS A 356 12.08 -6.88 -12.06
N VAL A 357 12.43 -5.59 -12.07
CA VAL A 357 11.64 -4.54 -11.40
C VAL A 357 10.26 -4.42 -12.03
N VAL A 358 10.17 -4.26 -13.34
CA VAL A 358 8.88 -4.04 -14.03
C VAL A 358 8.01 -5.29 -14.03
N LEU A 359 8.61 -6.49 -14.04
CA LEU A 359 7.89 -7.75 -13.87
C LEU A 359 7.29 -7.93 -12.47
N ASN A 360 7.91 -7.36 -11.43
CA ASN A 360 7.41 -7.38 -10.05
C ASN A 360 6.57 -6.15 -9.67
N SER A 361 6.66 -5.05 -10.43
CA SER A 361 5.76 -3.89 -10.28
C SER A 361 4.38 -4.16 -10.89
N SER A 362 3.74 -5.27 -10.50
CA SER A 362 2.29 -5.40 -10.62
C SER A 362 1.64 -4.33 -9.74
N GLY A 363 0.94 -3.39 -10.37
CA GLY A 363 0.27 -2.29 -9.67
C GLY A 363 -0.66 -2.79 -8.57
N ALA A 364 -0.71 -2.06 -7.45
CA ALA A 364 -1.51 -2.45 -6.29
C ALA A 364 -2.98 -2.69 -6.67
N PRO A 365 -3.64 -3.72 -6.10
CA PRO A 365 -5.02 -4.02 -6.39
C PRO A 365 -5.93 -2.85 -5.97
N SER A 366 -6.94 -2.53 -6.78
CA SER A 366 -7.90 -1.48 -6.43
C SER A 366 -8.78 -1.96 -5.28
N LYS A 367 -8.44 -1.54 -4.06
CA LYS A 367 -9.27 -1.75 -2.86
C LYS A 367 -10.55 -0.92 -2.96
N ARG A 368 -11.54 -1.20 -2.10
CA ARG A 368 -12.84 -0.51 -2.07
C ARG A 368 -13.31 -0.38 -0.63
N SER A 369 -13.79 0.80 -0.25
CA SER A 369 -14.24 1.05 1.12
C SER A 369 -15.45 0.21 1.51
N ARG A 370 -15.47 -0.18 2.79
CA ARG A 370 -16.58 -0.93 3.39
C ARG A 370 -17.85 -0.10 3.32
N LEU A 371 -17.75 1.16 3.76
CA LEU A 371 -18.85 2.11 3.81
C LEU A 371 -19.51 2.32 2.43
N GLU A 372 -18.69 2.41 1.37
CA GLU A 372 -19.19 2.48 -0.01
C GLU A 372 -20.02 1.23 -0.37
N THR A 373 -19.63 0.04 0.09
CA THR A 373 -20.35 -1.21 -0.18
C THR A 373 -21.73 -1.23 0.51
N HIS A 374 -21.85 -0.72 1.74
CA HIS A 374 -23.16 -0.56 2.40
C HIS A 374 -24.02 0.51 1.71
N MET A 375 -23.45 1.65 1.35
CA MET A 375 -24.12 2.72 0.60
C MET A 375 -24.75 2.19 -0.72
N ASN A 376 -24.08 1.30 -1.45
CA ASN A 376 -24.66 0.69 -2.66
C ASN A 376 -25.93 -0.13 -2.37
N ARG A 377 -26.01 -0.81 -1.22
CA ARG A 377 -27.21 -1.56 -0.79
C ARG A 377 -28.36 -0.62 -0.44
N GLU A 378 -28.07 0.52 0.19
CA GLU A 378 -29.09 1.54 0.52
C GLU A 378 -29.57 2.30 -0.73
N ILE A 379 -28.68 2.58 -1.69
CA ILE A 379 -29.06 3.09 -3.03
C ILE A 379 -30.03 2.13 -3.74
N ILE A 380 -29.81 0.81 -3.65
CA ILE A 380 -30.74 -0.19 -4.20
C ILE A 380 -32.08 -0.18 -3.45
N ALA A 381 -32.08 -0.02 -2.12
CA ALA A 381 -33.31 0.09 -1.33
C ALA A 381 -34.11 1.35 -1.69
N LEU A 382 -33.44 2.49 -1.89
CA LEU A 382 -34.04 3.73 -2.38
C LEU A 382 -34.57 3.57 -3.81
N ALA A 383 -33.85 2.89 -4.71
CA ALA A 383 -34.34 2.60 -6.06
C ALA A 383 -35.64 1.75 -6.05
N VAL A 384 -35.77 0.80 -5.13
CA VAL A 384 -37.01 0.04 -4.94
C VAL A 384 -38.13 0.93 -4.39
N ALA A 385 -37.86 1.76 -3.37
CA ALA A 385 -38.84 2.70 -2.83
C ALA A 385 -39.32 3.73 -3.87
N LEU A 386 -38.41 4.21 -4.74
CA LEU A 386 -38.71 5.09 -5.87
C LEU A 386 -39.68 4.43 -6.85
N VAL A 387 -39.43 3.17 -7.24
CA VAL A 387 -40.34 2.39 -8.10
C VAL A 387 -41.72 2.21 -7.44
N VAL A 388 -41.77 1.99 -6.12
CA VAL A 388 -43.05 1.92 -5.38
C VAL A 388 -43.81 3.25 -5.43
N LEU A 389 -43.15 4.39 -5.17
CA LEU A 389 -43.78 5.72 -5.26
C LEU A 389 -44.31 6.02 -6.68
N CYS A 390 -43.53 5.70 -7.72
CA CYS A 390 -43.95 5.86 -9.11
C CYS A 390 -45.13 4.94 -9.47
N SER A 391 -45.15 3.72 -8.93
CA SER A 391 -46.28 2.77 -9.10
C SER A 391 -47.55 3.26 -8.41
N VAL A 392 -47.44 3.85 -7.21
CA VAL A 392 -48.58 4.46 -6.49
C VAL A 392 -49.16 5.63 -7.28
N VAL A 393 -48.33 6.57 -7.76
CA VAL A 393 -48.81 7.68 -8.60
C VAL A 393 -49.48 7.15 -9.87
N SER A 394 -48.81 6.26 -10.62
CA SER A 394 -49.32 5.67 -11.86
C SER A 394 -50.67 4.95 -11.67
N LEU A 395 -50.83 4.19 -10.58
CA LEU A 395 -52.09 3.53 -10.23
C LEU A 395 -53.20 4.54 -9.89
N LEU A 396 -52.88 5.58 -9.11
CA LEU A 396 -53.84 6.62 -8.74
C LEU A 396 -54.29 7.45 -9.95
N THR A 397 -53.38 7.81 -10.87
CA THR A 397 -53.76 8.44 -12.16
C THR A 397 -54.66 7.51 -12.97
N GLY A 398 -54.38 6.19 -12.98
CA GLY A 398 -55.20 5.19 -13.65
C GLY A 398 -56.63 5.11 -13.12
N ILE A 399 -56.79 5.08 -11.79
CA ILE A 399 -58.10 5.10 -11.11
C ILE A 399 -58.83 6.42 -11.40
N TRP A 400 -58.15 7.56 -11.20
CA TRP A 400 -58.73 8.89 -11.40
C TRP A 400 -59.20 9.12 -12.84
N MET A 401 -58.44 8.68 -13.84
CA MET A 401 -58.85 8.70 -15.25
C MET A 401 -60.04 7.76 -15.53
N GLY A 402 -60.20 6.68 -14.76
CA GLY A 402 -61.35 5.77 -14.83
C GLY A 402 -62.63 6.38 -14.26
N ASP A 403 -62.54 7.09 -13.14
CA ASP A 403 -63.68 7.77 -12.50
C ASP A 403 -64.14 9.02 -13.29
N HIS A 404 -63.23 9.63 -14.07
CA HIS A 404 -63.47 10.90 -14.77
C HIS A 404 -63.65 10.77 -16.28
N VAL A 405 -63.84 9.56 -16.84
CA VAL A 405 -63.86 9.26 -18.30
C VAL A 405 -64.59 10.31 -19.15
N ASP A 406 -65.80 10.71 -18.75
CA ASP A 406 -66.64 11.65 -19.51
C ASP A 406 -66.08 13.09 -19.53
N ARG A 407 -65.17 13.42 -18.62
CA ARG A 407 -64.56 14.75 -18.48
C ARG A 407 -63.19 14.88 -19.15
N LEU A 408 -62.46 13.79 -19.46
CA LEU A 408 -61.14 13.90 -20.12
C LEU A 408 -61.21 14.65 -21.46
N GLY A 409 -62.35 14.58 -22.17
CA GLY A 409 -62.56 15.33 -23.42
C GLY A 409 -62.62 16.86 -23.29
N ILE A 410 -62.65 17.39 -22.06
CA ILE A 410 -62.76 18.82 -21.73
C ILE A 410 -61.47 19.35 -21.07
N ILE A 411 -60.56 18.46 -20.65
CA ILE A 411 -59.37 18.81 -19.86
C ILE A 411 -58.18 19.02 -20.80
N PRO A 412 -57.54 20.22 -20.83
CA PRO A 412 -56.49 20.59 -21.79
C PRO A 412 -55.36 19.57 -22.00
N PHE A 413 -55.00 18.81 -20.96
CA PHE A 413 -53.91 17.83 -21.00
C PHE A 413 -54.29 16.45 -21.58
N PHE A 414 -55.58 16.11 -21.66
CA PHE A 414 -56.06 14.78 -22.06
C PHE A 414 -56.98 14.79 -23.29
N HIS A 415 -56.92 15.84 -24.11
CA HIS A 415 -57.82 16.02 -25.25
C HIS A 415 -57.84 14.84 -26.22
N LYS A 416 -59.06 14.40 -26.55
CA LYS A 416 -59.34 13.40 -27.59
C LYS A 416 -59.55 14.04 -28.98
N TYR A 417 -59.79 15.34 -29.00
CA TYR A 417 -60.03 16.17 -30.17
C TYR A 417 -59.24 17.48 -30.03
N ASP A 418 -58.59 17.90 -31.12
CA ASP A 418 -57.93 19.19 -31.20
C ASP A 418 -58.97 20.31 -31.41
N TYR A 419 -58.83 21.39 -30.64
CA TYR A 419 -59.67 22.60 -30.71
C TYR A 419 -58.86 23.87 -31.02
N SER A 420 -57.56 23.75 -31.30
CA SER A 420 -56.70 24.90 -31.65
C SER A 420 -56.91 25.41 -33.08
N GLY A 421 -57.46 24.56 -33.96
CA GLY A 421 -57.84 24.94 -35.32
C GLY A 421 -59.24 25.53 -35.39
N ALA A 422 -59.38 26.73 -35.95
CA ALA A 422 -60.67 27.27 -36.36
C ALA A 422 -61.35 26.32 -37.36
N ALA A 423 -62.68 26.23 -37.29
CA ALA A 423 -63.43 25.22 -38.02
C ALA A 423 -63.37 25.40 -39.54
N GLU A 424 -63.01 24.33 -40.27
CA GLU A 424 -63.64 24.03 -41.58
C GLU A 424 -63.38 22.59 -42.08
N HIS A 425 -62.17 22.03 -41.90
CA HIS A 425 -61.79 20.76 -42.55
C HIS A 425 -61.38 19.63 -41.59
N GLY A 426 -62.37 18.87 -41.11
CA GLY A 426 -62.21 17.51 -40.55
C GLY A 426 -61.59 17.42 -39.15
N HIS A 427 -62.31 16.84 -38.20
CA HIS A 427 -61.80 16.64 -36.83
C HIS A 427 -60.58 15.70 -36.81
N GLY A 428 -59.39 16.28 -36.74
CA GLY A 428 -58.17 15.58 -36.35
C GLY A 428 -58.35 14.97 -34.97
N ARG A 429 -58.44 13.64 -34.89
CA ARG A 429 -58.37 12.93 -33.62
C ARG A 429 -56.97 13.11 -33.07
N TYR A 430 -56.85 13.71 -31.90
CA TYR A 430 -55.58 13.69 -31.18
C TYR A 430 -55.23 12.23 -30.85
N ASN A 431 -53.96 11.84 -30.90
CA ASN A 431 -53.53 10.46 -30.71
C ASN A 431 -53.62 10.04 -29.23
N TRP A 432 -54.85 9.84 -28.76
CA TRP A 432 -55.13 9.24 -27.45
C TRP A 432 -54.72 7.77 -27.45
N TYR A 433 -53.53 7.47 -26.92
CA TYR A 433 -52.97 6.11 -26.87
C TYR A 433 -53.72 5.13 -25.94
N GLY A 434 -54.76 5.60 -25.25
CA GLY A 434 -55.56 4.80 -24.32
C GLY A 434 -55.03 4.84 -22.88
N THR A 435 -55.94 4.68 -21.91
CA THR A 435 -55.65 4.83 -20.47
C THR A 435 -54.48 3.96 -20.02
N GLY A 436 -54.36 2.72 -20.52
CA GLY A 436 -53.25 1.82 -20.17
C GLY A 436 -51.88 2.30 -20.63
N VAL A 437 -51.78 2.98 -21.78
CA VAL A 437 -50.52 3.57 -22.26
C VAL A 437 -50.22 4.85 -21.49
N GLN A 438 -51.24 5.66 -21.20
CA GLN A 438 -51.08 6.87 -20.39
C GLN A 438 -50.57 6.55 -18.97
N VAL A 439 -51.09 5.50 -18.32
CA VAL A 439 -50.62 4.99 -17.02
C VAL A 439 -49.12 4.61 -17.06
N VAL A 440 -48.65 4.01 -18.16
CA VAL A 440 -47.22 3.67 -18.37
C VAL A 440 -46.37 4.92 -18.62
N PHE A 441 -46.86 5.90 -19.40
CA PHE A 441 -46.15 7.17 -19.56
C PHE A 441 -46.05 7.94 -18.24
N THR A 442 -47.13 8.03 -17.46
CA THR A 442 -47.11 8.62 -16.12
C THR A 442 -46.14 7.91 -15.18
N PHE A 443 -46.04 6.57 -15.23
CA PHE A 443 -45.02 5.84 -14.47
C PHE A 443 -43.59 6.26 -14.86
N MET A 444 -43.29 6.28 -16.17
CA MET A 444 -41.95 6.62 -16.66
C MET A 444 -41.59 8.10 -16.39
N SER A 445 -42.53 9.02 -16.54
CA SER A 445 -42.35 10.42 -16.18
C SER A 445 -42.23 10.62 -14.66
N ALA A 446 -42.91 9.83 -13.82
CA ALA A 446 -42.72 9.89 -12.36
C ALA A 446 -41.31 9.46 -11.95
N VAL A 447 -40.73 8.45 -12.63
CA VAL A 447 -39.34 8.03 -12.41
C VAL A 447 -38.35 9.15 -12.76
N ILE A 448 -38.61 9.94 -13.82
CA ILE A 448 -37.80 11.13 -14.15
C ILE A 448 -38.00 12.23 -13.10
N GLN A 449 -39.25 12.51 -12.69
CA GLN A 449 -39.58 13.58 -11.73
C GLN A 449 -38.94 13.33 -10.35
N PHE A 450 -39.00 12.09 -9.86
CA PHE A 450 -38.48 11.72 -8.54
C PHE A 450 -37.01 11.23 -8.59
N GLN A 451 -36.31 11.37 -9.72
CA GLN A 451 -34.93 10.87 -9.89
C GLN A 451 -33.93 11.40 -8.86
N VAL A 452 -34.19 12.60 -8.32
CA VAL A 452 -33.40 13.28 -7.28
C VAL A 452 -33.27 12.43 -6.01
N MET A 453 -34.18 11.47 -5.78
CA MET A 453 -34.15 10.58 -4.61
C MET A 453 -32.88 9.70 -4.55
N ILE A 454 -32.26 9.44 -5.70
CA ILE A 454 -30.93 8.82 -5.76
C ILE A 454 -29.89 9.94 -5.97
N PRO A 455 -29.05 10.25 -4.97
CA PRO A 455 -28.22 11.46 -5.01
C PRO A 455 -27.05 11.34 -5.99
N ILE A 456 -27.19 11.91 -7.20
CA ILE A 456 -26.13 12.03 -8.23
C ILE A 456 -24.83 12.58 -7.63
N ALA A 457 -24.94 13.61 -6.78
CA ALA A 457 -23.81 14.31 -6.17
C ALA A 457 -23.07 13.50 -5.10
N LEU A 458 -23.68 12.47 -4.50
CA LEU A 458 -23.10 11.72 -3.37
C LEU A 458 -21.70 11.18 -3.70
N ILE A 459 -21.55 10.58 -4.89
CA ILE A 459 -20.30 9.98 -5.35
C ILE A 459 -19.19 11.04 -5.49
N ILE A 460 -19.49 12.22 -6.05
CA ILE A 460 -18.48 13.27 -6.25
C ILE A 460 -18.15 14.00 -4.95
N SER A 461 -19.13 14.18 -4.06
CA SER A 461 -18.92 14.73 -2.74
C SER A 461 -18.07 13.81 -1.85
N MET A 462 -18.27 12.48 -1.90
CA MET A 462 -17.40 11.54 -1.19
C MET A 462 -15.94 11.61 -1.68
N GLU A 463 -15.71 11.65 -2.99
CA GLU A 463 -14.35 11.80 -3.56
C GLU A 463 -13.69 13.12 -3.15
N LEU A 464 -14.44 14.23 -3.12
CA LEU A 464 -13.92 15.54 -2.70
C LEU A 464 -13.61 15.57 -1.18
N ILE A 465 -14.44 14.95 -0.35
CA ILE A 465 -14.19 14.80 1.09
C ILE A 465 -12.95 13.92 1.33
N ARG A 466 -12.83 12.79 0.62
CA ARG A 466 -11.65 11.91 0.65
C ARG A 466 -10.36 12.69 0.34
N VAL A 467 -10.37 13.55 -0.67
CA VAL A 467 -9.23 14.43 -0.99
C VAL A 467 -8.94 15.43 0.15
N GLY A 468 -9.97 16.05 0.75
CA GLY A 468 -9.81 16.94 1.89
C GLY A 468 -9.26 16.25 3.14
N GLN A 469 -9.73 15.05 3.45
CA GLN A 469 -9.22 14.21 4.54
C GLN A 469 -7.75 13.83 4.30
N ALA A 470 -7.39 13.40 3.09
CA ALA A 470 -6.02 13.09 2.71
C ALA A 470 -5.07 14.29 2.85
N TYR A 471 -5.53 15.49 2.48
CA TYR A 471 -4.77 16.74 2.68
C TYR A 471 -4.46 16.99 4.17
N PHE A 472 -5.44 16.85 5.06
CA PHE A 472 -5.22 17.02 6.50
C PHE A 472 -4.32 15.95 7.12
N MET A 473 -4.36 14.71 6.64
CA MET A 473 -3.43 13.66 7.10
C MET A 473 -1.98 13.92 6.64
N VAL A 474 -1.79 14.43 5.41
CA VAL A 474 -0.45 14.75 4.85
C VAL A 474 0.15 16.04 5.44
N GLN A 475 -0.67 16.94 5.99
CA GLN A 475 -0.23 18.15 6.69
C GLN A 475 -0.07 18.01 8.22
N ASP A 476 -0.33 16.84 8.80
CA ASP A 476 -0.17 16.65 10.26
C ASP A 476 1.31 16.63 10.67
N GLU A 477 1.79 17.74 11.23
CA GLU A 477 3.18 17.89 11.71
C GLU A 477 3.55 16.84 12.76
N HIS A 478 2.57 16.32 13.53
CA HIS A 478 2.80 15.25 14.49
C HIS A 478 3.00 13.85 13.85
N MET A 479 2.84 13.74 12.52
CA MET A 479 3.16 12.54 11.72
C MET A 479 4.33 12.77 10.76
N PHE A 480 5.17 13.76 11.06
CA PHE A 480 6.48 13.97 10.44
C PHE A 480 7.57 13.29 11.28
N ASP A 481 8.49 12.57 10.61
CA ASP A 481 9.73 12.12 11.25
C ASP A 481 10.91 13.00 10.82
N GLU A 482 11.51 13.67 11.80
CA GLU A 482 12.70 14.50 11.62
C GLU A 482 13.94 13.68 11.22
N LYS A 483 14.06 12.41 11.67
CA LYS A 483 15.23 11.57 11.42
C LYS A 483 15.32 11.15 9.95
N SER A 484 14.23 10.67 9.37
CA SER A 484 14.13 10.29 7.95
C SER A 484 13.72 11.43 7.02
N GLN A 485 13.34 12.60 7.56
CA GLN A 485 12.66 13.70 6.85
C GLN A 485 11.38 13.23 6.12
N ALA A 486 10.76 12.13 6.56
CA ALA A 486 9.58 11.55 5.94
C ALA A 486 8.30 12.17 6.50
N ARG A 487 7.46 12.71 5.60
CA ARG A 487 6.06 13.06 5.88
C ARG A 487 5.14 11.88 5.60
N PHE A 488 3.99 11.86 6.28
CA PHE A 488 2.88 11.00 5.93
C PHE A 488 2.48 11.17 4.46
N GLN A 489 2.17 10.05 3.78
CA GLN A 489 1.77 10.02 2.37
C GLN A 489 0.52 9.16 2.19
N CYS A 490 -0.56 9.79 1.74
CA CYS A 490 -1.75 9.10 1.25
C CYS A 490 -1.54 8.73 -0.23
N ARG A 491 -1.61 7.43 -0.57
CA ARG A 491 -1.42 6.90 -1.94
C ARG A 491 -2.73 6.38 -2.52
N ALA A 492 -3.54 5.68 -1.71
CA ALA A 492 -4.93 5.36 -2.02
C ALA A 492 -5.84 6.37 -1.31
N LEU A 493 -6.66 7.09 -2.09
CA LEU A 493 -7.59 8.11 -1.56
C LEU A 493 -8.95 7.55 -1.12
N ASN A 494 -9.25 6.29 -1.45
CA ASN A 494 -10.59 5.72 -1.47
C ASN A 494 -10.94 4.83 -0.27
N ILE A 495 -10.08 4.79 0.76
CA ILE A 495 -10.22 3.97 1.98
C ILE A 495 -9.88 4.77 3.26
N ASN A 496 -9.96 6.10 3.20
CA ASN A 496 -9.63 6.99 4.33
C ASN A 496 -10.56 6.79 5.53
N GLU A 497 -11.81 6.40 5.27
CA GLU A 497 -12.82 6.07 6.26
C GLU A 497 -12.63 4.69 6.92
N ASP A 498 -12.04 3.71 6.21
CA ASP A 498 -11.83 2.35 6.73
C ASP A 498 -10.82 2.32 7.89
N LEU A 499 -9.93 3.33 7.96
CA LEU A 499 -9.00 3.57 9.08
C LEU A 499 -9.72 3.75 10.43
N GLY A 500 -11.02 4.07 10.45
CA GLY A 500 -11.83 4.15 11.67
C GLY A 500 -12.44 2.82 12.13
N GLN A 501 -12.22 1.72 11.40
CA GLN A 501 -12.90 0.44 11.64
C GLN A 501 -11.96 -0.77 11.78
N ILE A 502 -10.64 -0.54 11.83
CA ILE A 502 -9.61 -1.59 11.90
C ILE A 502 -9.73 -2.38 13.20
N LYS A 503 -9.61 -3.71 13.13
CA LYS A 503 -9.69 -4.60 14.29
C LYS A 503 -8.50 -5.56 14.39
N TYR A 504 -7.88 -5.92 13.27
CA TYR A 504 -6.67 -6.72 13.21
C TYR A 504 -5.55 -5.91 12.55
N VAL A 505 -4.39 -5.82 13.22
CA VAL A 505 -3.15 -5.22 12.71
C VAL A 505 -2.11 -6.32 12.58
N PHE A 506 -1.72 -6.64 11.35
CA PHE A 506 -0.65 -7.59 11.02
C PHE A 506 0.65 -6.81 10.78
N SER A 507 1.63 -6.95 11.67
CA SER A 507 2.92 -6.26 11.60
C SER A 507 4.04 -7.23 11.25
N ASP A 508 5.04 -6.81 10.46
CA ASP A 508 6.36 -7.41 10.58
C ASP A 508 7.10 -6.93 11.84
N LYS A 509 8.23 -7.56 12.16
CA LYS A 509 9.12 -7.26 13.29
C LYS A 509 10.34 -6.43 12.85
N THR A 510 10.98 -6.80 11.75
CA THR A 510 12.23 -6.17 11.27
C THR A 510 11.87 -4.88 10.54
N GLY A 511 12.62 -3.81 10.76
CA GLY A 511 12.41 -2.50 10.11
C GLY A 511 11.11 -1.76 10.52
N THR A 512 10.12 -2.48 11.03
CA THR A 512 8.77 -2.02 11.37
C THR A 512 8.58 -1.84 12.88
N LEU A 513 8.83 -2.87 13.70
CA LEU A 513 8.86 -2.73 15.16
C LEU A 513 10.25 -2.36 15.69
N THR A 514 11.28 -2.75 14.94
CA THR A 514 12.69 -2.43 15.21
C THR A 514 13.20 -1.37 14.22
N GLN A 515 14.26 -0.65 14.58
CA GLN A 515 14.94 0.32 13.71
C GLN A 515 15.90 -0.37 12.71
N ASN A 516 15.99 -1.72 12.74
CA ASN A 516 17.08 -2.54 12.19
C ASN A 516 18.49 -2.02 12.55
N ARG A 517 18.60 -1.31 13.68
CA ARG A 517 19.83 -0.74 14.21
C ARG A 517 20.31 -1.64 15.34
N MET A 518 21.33 -2.44 15.04
CA MET A 518 21.96 -3.34 15.99
C MET A 518 22.91 -2.55 16.90
N GLU A 519 22.76 -2.68 18.21
CA GLU A 519 23.64 -2.03 19.20
C GLU A 519 24.25 -3.09 20.12
N PHE A 520 25.59 -3.09 20.23
CA PHE A 520 26.30 -3.96 21.18
C PHE A 520 25.99 -3.49 22.62
N ARG A 521 25.55 -4.42 23.48
CA ARG A 521 25.17 -4.11 24.86
C ARG A 521 26.06 -4.75 25.92
N CYS A 522 26.49 -5.99 25.70
CA CYS A 522 27.25 -6.74 26.70
C CYS A 522 28.14 -7.81 26.07
N ALA A 523 29.12 -8.29 26.84
CA ALA A 523 29.88 -9.49 26.49
C ALA A 523 30.25 -10.32 27.73
N SER A 524 30.21 -11.64 27.58
CA SER A 524 30.78 -12.56 28.58
C SER A 524 32.19 -12.92 28.16
N VAL A 525 33.21 -12.46 28.90
CA VAL A 525 34.61 -12.72 28.60
C VAL A 525 35.19 -13.63 29.68
N GLN A 526 35.66 -14.82 29.28
CA GLN A 526 36.25 -15.81 30.20
C GLN A 526 35.37 -16.14 31.42
N GLY A 527 34.04 -16.26 31.23
CA GLY A 527 33.10 -16.63 32.29
C GLY A 527 32.76 -15.52 33.28
N ARG A 528 33.09 -14.26 32.95
CA ARG A 528 32.59 -13.05 33.63
C ARG A 528 31.62 -12.31 32.72
N ASP A 529 30.60 -11.70 33.30
CA ASP A 529 29.69 -10.79 32.61
C ASP A 529 30.25 -9.35 32.61
N PHE A 530 29.97 -8.61 31.53
CA PHE A 530 30.26 -7.19 31.34
C PHE A 530 29.02 -6.56 30.70
N SER A 531 28.10 -6.15 31.56
CA SER A 531 26.74 -5.69 31.21
C SER A 531 26.31 -4.43 31.99
N GLU A 532 27.19 -3.85 32.81
CA GLU A 532 26.90 -2.65 33.59
C GLU A 532 27.33 -1.41 32.78
N THR A 533 26.34 -0.67 32.26
CA THR A 533 26.56 0.53 31.42
C THR A 533 26.47 1.86 32.17
N ASP A 534 26.25 1.84 33.49
CA ASP A 534 26.06 3.04 34.30
C ASP A 534 27.40 3.81 34.46
N GLY A 535 27.53 4.91 33.72
CA GLY A 535 28.65 5.86 33.84
C GLY A 535 29.79 5.72 32.82
N GLY A 536 29.58 5.04 31.68
CA GLY A 536 30.56 5.00 30.60
C GLY A 536 30.68 6.34 29.82
N GLU A 537 31.88 6.70 29.39
CA GLU A 537 32.11 7.85 28.48
C GLU A 537 31.60 7.54 27.06
N GLU A 538 30.90 8.50 26.42
CA GLU A 538 30.38 8.34 25.05
C GLU A 538 31.45 8.54 23.95
N ASP A 539 32.61 9.12 24.27
CA ASP A 539 33.61 9.53 23.26
C ASP A 539 34.49 8.36 22.80
N GLY A 540 34.08 7.70 21.71
CA GLY A 540 34.73 6.51 21.18
C GLY A 540 36.19 6.74 20.75
N HIS A 541 37.05 5.74 21.00
CA HIS A 541 38.51 5.80 20.80
C HIS A 541 38.93 6.40 19.45
N ALA A 542 39.58 7.55 19.53
CA ALA A 542 40.05 8.33 18.40
C ALA A 542 41.47 7.90 18.00
N VAL A 543 41.66 7.54 16.73
CA VAL A 543 42.94 7.11 16.17
C VAL A 543 43.58 8.27 15.40
N GLN A 544 44.86 8.54 15.60
CA GLN A 544 45.58 9.57 14.85
C GLN A 544 46.33 8.91 13.67
N ALA A 545 45.99 9.33 12.46
CA ALA A 545 46.37 8.71 11.20
C ALA A 545 46.84 9.77 10.21
N ASP A 546 48.13 9.80 9.90
CA ASP A 546 48.68 10.62 8.81
C ASP A 546 48.35 12.13 8.96
N GLY A 547 48.29 12.59 10.22
CA GLY A 547 47.93 13.95 10.63
C GLY A 547 46.43 14.18 10.94
N VAL A 548 45.56 13.21 10.65
CA VAL A 548 44.10 13.31 10.75
C VAL A 548 43.55 12.39 11.83
N VAL A 549 42.52 12.83 12.57
CA VAL A 549 41.88 12.03 13.62
C VAL A 549 40.72 11.21 13.03
N LEU A 550 40.87 9.89 12.99
CA LEU A 550 39.83 8.93 12.59
C LEU A 550 38.95 8.59 13.79
N ARG A 551 37.69 9.04 13.81
CA ARG A 551 36.66 8.65 14.80
C ARG A 551 35.66 7.65 14.19
N PRO A 552 35.08 6.69 14.94
CA PRO A 552 33.96 5.88 14.43
C PRO A 552 32.70 6.74 14.23
N LYS A 553 31.88 6.45 13.22
CA LYS A 553 30.62 7.18 12.95
C LYS A 553 29.52 6.96 14.00
N THR A 554 29.54 5.81 14.68
CA THR A 554 28.58 5.44 15.73
C THR A 554 29.31 5.24 17.04
N ALA A 555 28.89 5.94 18.09
CA ALA A 555 29.34 5.72 19.46
C ALA A 555 28.73 4.42 20.03
N VAL A 556 29.46 3.76 20.93
CA VAL A 556 29.04 2.53 21.61
C VAL A 556 29.40 2.68 23.09
N ASN A 557 28.42 2.54 23.99
CA ASN A 557 28.65 2.62 25.42
C ASN A 557 29.62 1.49 25.84
N THR A 558 30.73 1.85 26.50
CA THR A 558 31.73 0.87 26.97
C THR A 558 31.61 0.60 28.46
N ASP A 559 31.78 -0.66 28.85
CA ASP A 559 31.92 -1.06 30.25
C ASP A 559 33.32 -0.60 30.74
N PRO A 560 33.40 0.25 31.79
CA PRO A 560 34.67 0.81 32.25
C PRO A 560 35.62 -0.25 32.82
N LYS A 561 35.09 -1.34 33.39
CA LYS A 561 35.88 -2.47 33.93
C LYS A 561 36.50 -3.26 32.79
N LEU A 562 35.78 -3.45 31.68
CA LEU A 562 36.29 -4.10 30.48
C LEU A 562 37.34 -3.22 29.76
N THR A 563 37.09 -1.92 29.64
CA THR A 563 38.04 -0.96 29.07
C THR A 563 39.35 -0.90 29.87
N ALA A 564 39.28 -0.90 31.21
CA ALA A 564 40.48 -0.99 32.07
C ALA A 564 41.22 -2.34 31.92
N LEU A 565 40.49 -3.46 31.84
CA LEU A 565 41.08 -4.80 31.62
C LEU A 565 41.87 -4.87 30.29
N LEU A 566 41.42 -4.15 29.25
CA LEU A 566 42.04 -4.15 27.94
C LEU A 566 43.24 -3.20 27.82
N LYS A 567 43.18 -2.03 28.47
CA LYS A 567 44.29 -1.05 28.51
C LYS A 567 45.42 -1.54 29.43
N ASP A 568 45.15 -1.59 30.72
CA ASP A 568 46.17 -1.71 31.78
C ASP A 568 46.39 -3.16 32.24
N GLY A 569 45.50 -4.07 31.84
CA GLY A 569 45.57 -5.49 32.19
C GLY A 569 46.80 -6.18 31.62
N THR A 570 47.64 -6.71 32.51
CA THR A 570 48.76 -7.60 32.17
C THR A 570 48.42 -9.06 32.52
N GLY A 571 48.86 -10.00 31.66
CA GLY A 571 48.67 -11.45 31.85
C GLY A 571 47.56 -12.08 31.00
N ALA A 572 47.41 -13.40 31.14
CA ALA A 572 46.66 -14.25 30.20
C ALA A 572 45.17 -13.87 30.04
N LYS A 573 44.53 -13.30 31.06
CA LYS A 573 43.11 -12.86 30.98
C LYS A 573 42.94 -11.66 30.06
N ALA A 574 43.83 -10.67 30.13
CA ALA A 574 43.84 -9.52 29.23
C ALA A 574 44.20 -9.93 27.79
N SER A 575 45.14 -10.86 27.61
CA SER A 575 45.45 -11.42 26.28
C SER A 575 44.22 -12.07 25.63
N ARG A 576 43.47 -12.90 26.36
CA ARG A 576 42.24 -13.54 25.84
C ARG A 576 41.12 -12.53 25.55
N ALA A 577 41.06 -11.42 26.29
CA ALA A 577 40.12 -10.31 26.00
C ALA A 577 40.53 -9.54 24.72
N ARG A 578 41.83 -9.33 24.48
CA ARG A 578 42.36 -8.76 23.23
C ARG A 578 42.13 -9.69 22.03
N ASP A 579 42.37 -11.01 22.18
CA ASP A 579 42.03 -12.01 21.15
C ASP A 579 40.53 -11.98 20.79
N LEU A 580 39.63 -11.73 21.76
CA LEU A 580 38.19 -11.61 21.50
C LEU A 580 37.85 -10.39 20.64
N PHE A 581 38.33 -9.20 20.98
CA PHE A 581 38.04 -7.99 20.19
C PHE A 581 38.78 -7.98 18.84
N LEU A 582 39.97 -8.59 18.75
CA LEU A 582 40.63 -8.86 17.48
C LEU A 582 39.80 -9.83 16.60
N ALA A 583 39.18 -10.86 17.18
CA ALA A 583 38.28 -11.76 16.47
C ALA A 583 37.05 -11.01 15.92
N LEU A 584 36.45 -10.09 16.70
CA LEU A 584 35.35 -9.25 16.22
C LEU A 584 35.79 -8.31 15.07
N ALA A 585 36.96 -7.69 15.19
CA ALA A 585 37.52 -6.78 14.17
C ALA A 585 37.92 -7.49 12.86
N THR A 586 38.26 -8.78 12.88
CA THR A 586 38.77 -9.52 11.70
C THR A 586 37.76 -10.50 11.09
N CYS A 587 36.99 -11.23 11.90
CA CYS A 587 36.05 -12.26 11.47
C CYS A 587 34.70 -11.63 11.07
N ASN A 588 34.69 -10.91 9.95
CA ASN A 588 33.53 -10.22 9.35
C ASN A 588 33.73 -10.10 7.83
N THR A 589 32.76 -9.52 7.10
CA THR A 589 32.90 -9.10 5.69
C THR A 589 32.87 -7.58 5.51
N ILE A 590 33.18 -6.82 6.56
CA ILE A 590 32.94 -5.37 6.62
C ILE A 590 34.02 -4.58 5.90
N VAL A 591 33.58 -3.62 5.09
CA VAL A 591 34.42 -2.62 4.43
C VAL A 591 34.42 -1.34 5.26
N PRO A 592 35.57 -0.87 5.76
CA PRO A 592 35.70 0.46 6.35
C PRO A 592 35.66 1.53 5.25
N ILE A 593 34.79 2.52 5.41
CA ILE A 593 34.67 3.68 4.53
C ILE A 593 35.08 4.91 5.32
N VAL A 594 35.94 5.74 4.75
CA VAL A 594 36.41 6.98 5.37
C VAL A 594 35.64 8.16 4.79
N GLU A 595 34.74 8.74 5.57
CA GLU A 595 34.00 9.95 5.23
C GLU A 595 34.77 11.21 5.66
N ASP A 596 34.81 12.20 4.78
CA ASP A 596 35.31 13.54 5.08
C ASP A 596 34.29 14.32 5.93
N THR A 597 34.76 14.98 7.00
CA THR A 597 33.93 15.89 7.80
C THR A 597 34.19 17.36 7.46
N ALA A 598 33.35 18.25 7.97
CA ALA A 598 33.55 19.70 7.85
C ALA A 598 34.86 20.20 8.49
N ASN A 599 35.51 19.41 9.35
CA ASN A 599 36.83 19.69 9.91
C ASN A 599 37.88 18.81 9.20
N PRO A 600 38.80 19.35 8.38
CA PRO A 600 39.81 18.55 7.67
C PRO A 600 40.73 17.71 8.58
N ALA A 601 40.88 18.11 9.84
CA ALA A 601 41.64 17.38 10.85
C ALA A 601 40.89 16.16 11.45
N ALA A 602 39.63 15.91 11.08
CA ALA A 602 38.84 14.78 11.54
C ALA A 602 38.10 14.09 10.37
N LYS A 603 38.21 12.77 10.29
CA LYS A 603 37.49 11.92 9.33
C LYS A 603 36.68 10.87 10.10
N LEU A 604 35.48 10.55 9.62
CA LEU A 604 34.65 9.50 10.21
C LEU A 604 34.92 8.18 9.50
N VAL A 605 34.89 7.08 10.27
CA VAL A 605 34.92 5.72 9.73
C VAL A 605 33.51 5.13 9.87
N GLU A 606 32.88 4.86 8.74
CA GLU A 606 31.65 4.07 8.64
C GLU A 606 32.00 2.62 8.33
N TYR A 607 31.32 1.68 8.98
CA TYR A 607 31.50 0.25 8.76
C TYR A 607 30.29 -0.29 8.02
N GLN A 608 30.43 -0.52 6.71
CA GLN A 608 29.38 -1.12 5.88
C GLN A 608 29.66 -2.60 5.63
N GLY A 609 28.61 -3.42 5.60
CA GLY A 609 28.69 -4.85 5.34
C GLY A 609 27.31 -5.48 5.24
N GLU A 610 27.25 -6.74 4.79
CA GLU A 610 26.00 -7.44 4.45
C GLU A 610 25.02 -7.59 5.63
N SER A 611 25.54 -7.77 6.85
CA SER A 611 24.75 -7.98 8.07
C SER A 611 24.99 -6.88 9.12
N PRO A 612 23.94 -6.27 9.69
CA PRO A 612 24.08 -5.20 10.68
C PRO A 612 24.58 -5.72 12.04
N ASP A 613 24.32 -7.00 12.37
CA ASP A 613 24.87 -7.69 13.54
C ASP A 613 26.41 -7.66 13.52
N GLU A 614 27.03 -7.78 12.33
CA GLU A 614 28.47 -7.62 12.19
C GLU A 614 28.92 -6.17 12.37
N GLN A 615 28.15 -5.20 11.85
CA GLN A 615 28.48 -3.78 11.92
C GLN A 615 28.58 -3.35 13.40
N ALA A 616 27.59 -3.74 14.21
CA ALA A 616 27.58 -3.51 15.66
C ALA A 616 28.83 -4.10 16.36
N LEU A 617 29.27 -5.31 15.98
CA LEU A 617 30.45 -5.95 16.55
C LEU A 617 31.76 -5.25 16.17
N VAL A 618 31.86 -4.69 14.96
CA VAL A 618 33.05 -3.93 14.54
C VAL A 618 33.06 -2.51 15.12
N TYR A 619 31.91 -1.84 15.26
CA TYR A 619 31.81 -0.61 16.04
C TYR A 619 32.20 -0.83 17.51
N ALA A 620 31.76 -1.93 18.12
CA ALA A 620 32.18 -2.32 19.47
C ALA A 620 33.69 -2.59 19.55
N ALA A 621 34.26 -3.36 18.62
CA ALA A 621 35.71 -3.61 18.57
C ALA A 621 36.52 -2.31 18.47
N ALA A 622 36.09 -1.36 17.62
CA ALA A 622 36.70 -0.04 17.51
C ALA A 622 36.59 0.78 18.81
N ALA A 623 35.43 0.75 19.49
CA ALA A 623 35.25 1.41 20.79
C ALA A 623 36.15 0.80 21.88
N TYR A 624 36.35 -0.52 21.87
CA TYR A 624 37.29 -1.24 22.75
C TYR A 624 38.73 -1.28 22.19
N GLY A 625 39.13 -0.31 21.35
CA GLY A 625 40.52 -0.06 20.95
C GLY A 625 41.11 -1.01 19.89
N HIS A 626 40.28 -1.80 19.21
CA HIS A 626 40.64 -2.72 18.12
C HIS A 626 39.95 -2.28 16.82
N LYS A 627 40.42 -1.19 16.23
CA LYS A 627 39.76 -0.48 15.13
C LYS A 627 40.14 -1.06 13.77
N LEU A 628 39.16 -1.56 13.02
CA LEU A 628 39.35 -1.92 11.62
C LEU A 628 39.61 -0.64 10.79
N VAL A 629 40.72 -0.60 10.05
CA VAL A 629 41.15 0.55 9.23
C VAL A 629 41.06 0.25 7.74
N GLU A 630 41.49 -0.93 7.31
CA GLU A 630 41.47 -1.35 5.90
C GLU A 630 41.06 -2.83 5.80
N ARG A 631 40.26 -3.17 4.79
CA ARG A 631 39.96 -4.56 4.43
C ARG A 631 40.04 -4.75 2.92
N THR A 632 40.83 -5.74 2.51
CA THR A 632 40.90 -6.24 1.12
C THR A 632 40.58 -7.74 1.11
N SER A 633 40.56 -8.35 -0.07
CA SER A 633 40.41 -9.81 -0.22
C SER A 633 41.61 -10.61 0.32
N GLY A 634 42.81 -10.02 0.34
CA GLY A 634 44.05 -10.71 0.75
C GLY A 634 44.64 -10.28 2.09
N HIS A 635 44.24 -9.13 2.64
CA HIS A 635 44.72 -8.66 3.95
C HIS A 635 43.76 -7.67 4.64
N ILE A 636 43.88 -7.60 5.97
CA ILE A 636 43.15 -6.70 6.87
C ILE A 636 44.19 -5.86 7.64
N VAL A 637 43.90 -4.56 7.84
CA VAL A 637 44.67 -3.70 8.76
C VAL A 637 43.79 -3.30 9.93
N VAL A 638 44.22 -3.67 11.14
CA VAL A 638 43.57 -3.32 12.41
C VAL A 638 44.53 -2.45 13.21
N ASP A 639 44.06 -1.31 13.70
CA ASP A 639 44.74 -0.51 14.69
C ASP A 639 44.39 -1.03 16.09
N VAL A 640 45.41 -1.43 16.85
CA VAL A 640 45.28 -1.98 18.20
C VAL A 640 45.97 -1.01 19.17
N PHE A 641 45.18 -0.21 19.88
CA PHE A 641 45.62 0.83 20.83
C PHE A 641 46.63 1.85 20.27
N GLY A 642 46.49 2.23 18.99
CA GLY A 642 47.38 3.17 18.29
C GLY A 642 48.47 2.48 17.45
N ALA A 643 48.57 1.15 17.49
CA ALA A 643 49.50 0.37 16.69
C ALA A 643 48.79 -0.32 15.53
N ARG A 644 48.92 0.22 14.31
CA ARG A 644 48.49 -0.43 13.06
C ARG A 644 49.20 -1.76 12.86
N GLN A 645 48.43 -2.85 12.79
CA GLN A 645 48.90 -4.22 12.52
C GLN A 645 48.22 -4.78 11.27
N ARG A 646 49.00 -5.42 10.40
CA ARG A 646 48.51 -6.11 9.20
C ARG A 646 48.35 -7.60 9.48
N PHE A 647 47.21 -8.14 9.08
CA PHE A 647 46.87 -9.57 9.14
C PHE A 647 46.56 -10.04 7.72
N ASP A 648 47.30 -11.02 7.21
CA ASP A 648 47.05 -11.57 5.87
C ASP A 648 45.89 -12.57 5.94
N VAL A 649 44.92 -12.45 5.03
CA VAL A 649 43.72 -13.30 5.00
C VAL A 649 44.02 -14.56 4.19
N LEU A 650 44.22 -15.66 4.90
CA LEU A 650 44.61 -16.95 4.31
C LEU A 650 43.39 -17.80 3.92
N GLY A 651 42.22 -17.52 4.50
CA GLY A 651 40.98 -18.23 4.20
C GLY A 651 39.75 -17.56 4.81
N LEU A 652 38.62 -17.66 4.12
CA LEU A 652 37.32 -17.18 4.58
C LEU A 652 36.26 -18.24 4.27
N HIS A 653 35.54 -18.69 5.29
CA HIS A 653 34.28 -19.40 5.11
C HIS A 653 33.14 -18.46 5.52
N GLU A 654 32.48 -17.92 4.50
CA GLU A 654 31.32 -17.04 4.60
C GLU A 654 30.19 -17.64 5.46
N PHE A 655 29.28 -16.79 5.95
CA PHE A 655 28.16 -17.26 6.75
C PHE A 655 27.26 -18.21 5.93
N ASP A 656 27.06 -19.42 6.46
CA ASP A 656 26.21 -20.44 5.86
C ASP A 656 25.02 -20.71 6.80
N SER A 657 23.80 -20.66 6.28
CA SER A 657 22.56 -20.73 7.08
C SER A 657 22.34 -22.11 7.73
N ASP A 658 22.87 -23.19 7.15
CA ASP A 658 22.82 -24.52 7.73
C ASP A 658 23.92 -24.67 8.81
N ARG A 659 25.11 -24.11 8.55
CA ARG A 659 26.28 -24.10 9.46
C ARG A 659 26.06 -23.18 10.67
N LYS A 660 25.30 -22.08 10.51
CA LYS A 660 24.96 -21.04 11.51
C LYS A 660 26.19 -20.39 12.17
N ARG A 661 27.25 -20.20 11.42
CA ARG A 661 28.51 -19.56 11.84
C ARG A 661 29.33 -19.10 10.63
N MET A 662 30.29 -18.23 10.90
CA MET A 662 31.27 -17.66 9.96
C MET A 662 32.67 -17.89 10.53
N SER A 663 33.69 -18.01 9.68
CA SER A 663 35.06 -18.22 10.13
C SER A 663 36.10 -17.64 9.18
N VAL A 664 37.17 -17.06 9.74
CA VAL A 664 38.31 -16.52 9.01
C VAL A 664 39.61 -17.16 9.52
N ILE A 665 40.52 -17.44 8.59
CA ILE A 665 41.90 -17.88 8.87
C ILE A 665 42.82 -16.70 8.54
N ILE A 666 43.57 -16.24 9.53
CA ILE A 666 44.51 -15.12 9.38
C ILE A 666 45.94 -15.56 9.71
N GLY A 667 46.90 -15.03 8.96
CA GLY A 667 48.31 -14.96 9.36
C GLY A 667 48.53 -13.72 10.20
N CYS A 668 49.02 -13.90 11.43
CA CYS A 668 49.35 -12.83 12.35
C CYS A 668 50.79 -12.31 12.12
N PRO A 669 51.13 -11.06 12.53
CA PRO A 669 52.48 -10.50 12.39
C PRO A 669 53.61 -11.31 13.03
N ASP A 670 53.28 -12.12 14.04
CA ASP A 670 54.18 -13.06 14.74
C ASP A 670 54.40 -14.38 13.97
N LYS A 671 53.84 -14.51 12.76
CA LYS A 671 53.80 -15.72 11.91
C LYS A 671 52.95 -16.86 12.47
N THR A 672 52.15 -16.64 13.52
CA THR A 672 51.13 -17.62 13.93
C THR A 672 49.94 -17.60 12.96
N ILE A 673 49.28 -18.75 12.80
CA ILE A 673 48.05 -18.86 12.01
C ILE A 673 46.90 -19.07 12.99
N LYS A 674 45.93 -18.15 12.99
CA LYS A 674 44.74 -18.20 13.86
C LYS A 674 43.47 -18.38 13.03
N LEU A 675 42.70 -19.41 13.37
CA LEU A 675 41.31 -19.59 12.95
C LEU A 675 40.39 -18.92 13.98
N PHE A 676 39.68 -17.88 13.58
CA PHE A 676 38.57 -17.32 14.36
C PHE A 676 37.24 -17.82 13.82
N VAL A 677 36.31 -18.16 14.72
CA VAL A 677 34.96 -18.63 14.38
C VAL A 677 33.95 -17.91 15.28
N LYS A 678 32.90 -17.33 14.68
CA LYS A 678 31.76 -16.74 15.40
C LYS A 678 30.45 -17.38 14.93
N GLY A 679 29.52 -17.63 15.84
CA GLY A 679 28.26 -18.28 15.48
C GLY A 679 27.22 -18.28 16.59
N ALA A 680 26.09 -18.93 16.30
CA ALA A 680 25.05 -19.16 17.30
C ALA A 680 25.55 -20.09 18.42
N ASP A 681 25.06 -19.85 19.63
CA ASP A 681 25.16 -20.72 20.80
C ASP A 681 25.22 -22.23 20.48
N SER A 682 24.18 -22.72 19.83
CA SER A 682 23.88 -24.11 19.50
C SER A 682 24.78 -24.69 18.40
N SER A 683 25.35 -23.85 17.51
CA SER A 683 26.32 -24.30 16.50
C SER A 683 27.77 -24.20 16.97
N MET A 684 28.05 -23.38 17.98
CA MET A 684 29.37 -23.18 18.57
C MET A 684 29.65 -24.15 19.71
N PHE A 685 28.71 -24.39 20.63
CA PHE A 685 28.89 -25.38 21.71
C PHE A 685 28.98 -26.84 21.24
N GLY A 686 28.71 -27.11 19.95
CA GLY A 686 28.97 -28.40 19.29
C GLY A 686 30.39 -28.55 18.70
N ILE A 687 31.19 -27.47 18.63
CA ILE A 687 32.58 -27.49 18.11
C ILE A 687 33.63 -26.97 19.11
N ILE A 688 33.20 -26.34 20.20
CA ILE A 688 34.03 -25.94 21.33
C ILE A 688 34.45 -27.17 22.13
N ASP A 689 35.74 -27.27 22.45
CA ASP A 689 36.23 -28.27 23.39
C ASP A 689 35.82 -27.91 24.82
N LYS A 690 34.86 -28.68 25.36
CA LYS A 690 34.32 -28.48 26.71
C LYS A 690 35.26 -28.97 27.82
N THR A 691 36.29 -29.74 27.50
CA THR A 691 37.24 -30.30 28.48
C THR A 691 38.25 -29.27 29.00
N LEU A 692 38.60 -28.27 28.18
CA LEU A 692 39.66 -27.30 28.50
C LEU A 692 39.35 -26.39 29.69
N ASN A 693 38.10 -25.91 29.84
CA ASN A 693 37.66 -25.02 30.93
C ASN A 693 36.14 -25.17 31.19
N PRO A 694 35.68 -26.23 31.88
CA PRO A 694 34.24 -26.49 32.06
C PRO A 694 33.50 -25.34 32.78
N ASP A 695 34.08 -24.78 33.84
CA ASP A 695 33.48 -23.69 34.63
C ASP A 695 33.22 -22.43 33.78
N VAL A 696 34.13 -22.11 32.86
CA VAL A 696 34.04 -20.96 31.95
C VAL A 696 32.95 -21.16 30.91
N VAL A 697 32.80 -22.40 30.41
CA VAL A 697 31.71 -22.78 29.49
C VAL A 697 30.37 -22.65 30.20
N GLN A 698 30.22 -23.23 31.40
CA GLN A 698 28.96 -23.19 32.16
C GLN A 698 28.58 -21.76 32.60
N ALA A 699 29.55 -20.94 33.02
CA ALA A 699 29.31 -19.53 33.35
C ALA A 699 28.85 -18.73 32.11
N THR A 700 29.50 -18.93 30.96
CA THR A 700 29.11 -18.25 29.71
C THR A 700 27.75 -18.75 29.19
N GLU A 701 27.42 -20.02 29.34
CA GLU A 701 26.10 -20.60 29.04
C GLU A 701 24.99 -19.97 29.90
N LYS A 702 25.26 -19.74 31.20
CA LYS A 702 24.36 -18.99 32.09
C LYS A 702 24.19 -17.53 31.65
N HIS A 703 25.25 -16.83 31.25
CA HIS A 703 25.17 -15.45 30.76
C HIS A 703 24.40 -15.37 29.43
N LEU A 704 24.60 -16.32 28.51
CA LEU A 704 23.84 -16.42 27.25
C LEU A 704 22.32 -16.55 27.50
N HIS A 705 21.92 -17.38 28.46
CA HIS A 705 20.50 -17.46 28.87
C HIS A 705 20.00 -16.13 29.47
N SER A 706 20.81 -15.44 30.27
CA SER A 706 20.48 -14.11 30.81
C SER A 706 20.24 -13.10 29.69
N TYR A 707 21.19 -12.96 28.77
CA TYR A 707 21.13 -12.05 27.62
C TYR A 707 19.90 -12.34 26.74
N SER A 708 19.65 -13.61 26.44
CA SER A 708 18.49 -14.05 25.66
C SER A 708 17.16 -13.73 26.38
N SER A 709 17.11 -13.80 27.71
CA SER A 709 15.90 -13.47 28.50
C SER A 709 15.58 -11.96 28.55
N VAL A 710 16.58 -11.11 28.35
CA VAL A 710 16.43 -9.64 28.14
C VAL A 710 16.19 -9.31 26.67
N GLY A 711 16.30 -10.29 25.78
CA GLY A 711 15.97 -10.19 24.36
C GLY A 711 17.15 -9.91 23.42
N LEU A 712 18.39 -9.92 23.94
CA LEU A 712 19.60 -9.69 23.15
C LEU A 712 19.88 -10.87 22.21
N ARG A 713 20.29 -10.58 20.98
CA ARG A 713 20.85 -11.55 20.03
C ARG A 713 22.23 -11.99 20.53
N THR A 714 22.38 -13.27 20.80
CA THR A 714 23.61 -13.84 21.35
C THR A 714 24.49 -14.51 20.30
N LEU A 715 25.78 -14.19 20.30
CA LEU A 715 26.80 -14.86 19.49
C LEU A 715 27.95 -15.37 20.38
N VAL A 716 28.50 -16.52 20.03
CA VAL A 716 29.64 -17.16 20.71
C VAL A 716 30.85 -17.13 19.80
N ILE A 717 32.02 -16.80 20.36
CA ILE A 717 33.27 -16.61 19.62
C ILE A 717 34.36 -17.54 20.16
N GLY A 718 35.00 -18.27 19.24
CA GLY A 718 36.09 -19.20 19.54
C GLY A 718 37.31 -18.97 18.65
N VAL A 719 38.47 -19.40 19.15
CA VAL A 719 39.76 -19.37 18.43
C VAL A 719 40.39 -20.76 18.40
N ARG A 720 41.13 -21.06 17.34
CA ARG A 720 42.05 -22.19 17.26
C ARG A 720 43.34 -21.73 16.60
N GLU A 721 44.47 -21.99 17.24
CA GLU A 721 45.78 -21.83 16.62
C GLU A 721 46.02 -23.06 15.71
N LEU A 722 46.50 -22.84 14.49
CA LEU A 722 46.70 -23.88 13.48
C LEU A 722 48.18 -24.16 13.27
N SER A 723 48.54 -25.44 13.10
CA SER A 723 49.87 -25.80 12.61
C SER A 723 50.02 -25.51 11.10
N GLN A 724 51.26 -25.30 10.65
CA GLN A 724 51.56 -25.05 9.24
C GLN A 724 51.10 -26.21 8.33
N SER A 725 51.15 -27.45 8.84
CA SER A 725 50.71 -28.67 8.14
C SER A 725 49.19 -28.74 8.02
N GLU A 726 48.43 -28.51 9.10
CA GLU A 726 46.96 -28.45 9.03
C GLU A 726 46.48 -27.37 8.05
N PHE A 727 47.16 -26.22 8.02
CA PHE A 727 46.84 -25.15 7.09
C PHE A 727 47.07 -25.57 5.63
N GLN A 728 48.19 -26.25 5.33
CA GLN A 728 48.47 -26.76 3.97
C GLN A 728 47.49 -27.85 3.53
N GLU A 729 47.13 -28.78 4.43
CA GLU A 729 46.10 -29.80 4.18
C GLU A 729 44.73 -29.16 3.90
N TRP A 730 44.33 -28.18 4.72
CA TRP A 730 43.09 -27.42 4.50
C TRP A 730 43.13 -26.65 3.17
N GLN A 731 44.24 -25.99 2.83
CA GLN A 731 44.34 -25.19 1.60
C GLN A 731 44.16 -26.07 0.36
N MET A 732 44.86 -27.21 0.29
CA MET A 732 44.69 -28.17 -0.82
C MET A 732 43.26 -28.72 -0.90
N ALA A 733 42.61 -28.98 0.24
CA ALA A 733 41.22 -29.41 0.28
C ALA A 733 40.24 -28.29 -0.17
N TYR A 734 40.52 -27.03 0.19
CA TYR A 734 39.73 -25.86 -0.15
C TYR A 734 39.83 -25.50 -1.64
N GLU A 735 41.02 -25.51 -2.23
CA GLU A 735 41.23 -25.31 -3.67
C GLU A 735 40.54 -26.39 -4.52
N LYS A 736 40.61 -27.65 -4.07
CA LYS A 736 39.89 -28.78 -4.68
C LYS A 736 38.37 -28.64 -4.54
N ALA A 737 37.87 -28.08 -3.44
CA ALA A 737 36.45 -27.86 -3.21
C ALA A 737 35.90 -26.65 -3.97
N SER A 738 36.67 -25.57 -4.11
CA SER A 738 36.26 -24.33 -4.78
C SER A 738 36.20 -24.47 -6.30
N THR A 739 37.10 -25.27 -6.88
CA THR A 739 37.16 -25.59 -8.33
C THR A 739 36.16 -26.67 -8.78
N ALA A 740 35.41 -27.29 -7.86
CA ALA A 740 34.47 -28.36 -8.18
C ALA A 740 33.23 -27.86 -8.95
N LEU A 741 32.94 -28.49 -10.10
CA LEU A 741 31.79 -28.17 -10.96
C LEU A 741 30.45 -28.68 -10.41
N LEU A 742 30.45 -29.77 -9.65
CA LEU A 742 29.27 -30.40 -9.05
C LEU A 742 29.42 -30.45 -7.53
N GLY A 743 28.33 -30.16 -6.80
CA GLY A 743 28.30 -30.26 -5.34
C GLY A 743 29.15 -29.24 -4.57
N ARG A 744 29.71 -28.21 -5.25
CA ARG A 744 30.65 -27.21 -4.71
C ARG A 744 30.32 -26.70 -3.30
N GLY A 745 29.07 -26.31 -3.04
CA GLY A 745 28.64 -25.82 -1.73
C GLY A 745 28.78 -26.87 -0.61
N ASN A 746 28.37 -28.11 -0.87
CA ASN A 746 28.51 -29.22 0.08
C ASN A 746 29.98 -29.58 0.34
N LEU A 747 30.82 -29.52 -0.71
CA LEU A 747 32.26 -29.76 -0.58
C LEU A 747 32.93 -28.68 0.28
N LEU A 748 32.70 -27.39 -0.02
CA LEU A 748 33.22 -26.27 0.78
C LEU A 748 32.74 -26.35 2.24
N ARG A 749 31.45 -26.67 2.46
CA ARG A 749 30.87 -26.89 3.80
C ARG A 749 31.52 -28.06 4.55
N SER A 750 31.91 -29.13 3.85
CA SER A 750 32.64 -30.26 4.47
C SER A 750 34.08 -29.90 4.85
N VAL A 751 34.78 -29.11 4.03
CA VAL A 751 36.13 -28.60 4.33
C VAL A 751 36.09 -27.67 5.56
N ALA A 752 35.11 -26.76 5.60
CA ALA A 752 34.82 -25.90 6.74
C ALA A 752 34.56 -26.71 8.04
N ALA A 753 33.65 -27.68 8.00
CA ALA A 753 33.31 -28.55 9.12
C ALA A 753 34.43 -29.52 9.56
N ASN A 754 35.52 -29.64 8.81
CA ASN A 754 36.70 -30.39 9.20
C ASN A 754 37.70 -29.54 9.99
N ILE A 755 37.93 -28.28 9.61
CA ILE A 755 38.87 -27.40 10.33
C ILE A 755 38.27 -26.78 11.60
N GLU A 756 36.94 -26.59 11.63
CA GLU A 756 36.14 -26.06 12.75
C GLU A 756 35.85 -27.13 13.82
N ARG A 757 36.89 -27.66 14.45
CA ARG A 757 36.79 -28.64 15.55
C ARG A 757 37.75 -28.29 16.67
N ASN A 758 37.42 -28.71 17.89
CA ASN A 758 38.22 -28.49 19.10
C ASN A 758 38.56 -27.01 19.33
N MET A 759 37.56 -26.13 19.17
CA MET A 759 37.71 -24.68 19.30
C MET A 759 37.86 -24.27 20.78
N ARG A 760 38.75 -23.31 21.08
CA ARG A 760 38.88 -22.71 22.42
C ARG A 760 37.91 -21.53 22.54
N LEU A 761 37.00 -21.57 23.51
CA LEU A 761 36.07 -20.47 23.81
C LEU A 761 36.83 -19.21 24.27
N LEU A 762 36.60 -18.08 23.58
CA LEU A 762 37.05 -16.76 24.03
C LEU A 762 35.99 -16.08 24.91
N GLY A 763 34.75 -16.07 24.42
CA GLY A 763 33.62 -15.44 25.08
C GLY A 763 32.35 -15.43 24.22
N ALA A 764 31.38 -14.62 24.62
CA ALA A 764 30.14 -14.37 23.92
C ALA A 764 29.79 -12.88 23.91
N SER A 765 28.96 -12.44 22.97
CA SER A 765 28.42 -11.08 22.89
C SER A 765 26.88 -11.07 22.87
N GLY A 766 26.29 -10.02 23.42
CA GLY A 766 24.87 -9.69 23.34
C GLY A 766 24.64 -8.39 22.57
N VAL A 767 23.83 -8.47 21.52
CA VAL A 767 23.52 -7.36 20.60
C VAL A 767 22.01 -7.11 20.62
N GLU A 768 21.59 -5.87 20.87
CA GLU A 768 20.18 -5.45 20.88
C GLU A 768 19.70 -5.09 19.47
N ASP A 769 18.50 -5.56 19.11
CA ASP A 769 17.77 -5.17 17.91
C ASP A 769 16.79 -4.03 18.29
N LYS A 770 17.27 -2.78 18.23
CA LYS A 770 16.65 -1.62 18.89
C LYS A 770 15.22 -1.35 18.39
N LEU A 771 14.24 -1.26 19.29
CA LEU A 771 12.85 -0.92 18.94
C LEU A 771 12.73 0.49 18.35
N GLN A 772 11.72 0.73 17.49
CA GLN A 772 11.41 2.11 17.07
C GLN A 772 10.86 2.94 18.25
N ASP A 773 11.15 4.24 18.24
CA ASP A 773 10.74 5.16 19.30
C ASP A 773 9.21 5.13 19.50
N GLY A 774 8.74 4.81 20.71
CA GLY A 774 7.32 4.78 21.06
C GLY A 774 6.54 3.51 20.67
N VAL A 775 7.20 2.42 20.27
CA VAL A 775 6.54 1.16 19.89
C VAL A 775 5.79 0.47 21.05
N PRO A 776 6.37 0.29 22.25
CA PRO A 776 5.67 -0.37 23.36
C PRO A 776 4.39 0.36 23.76
N GLU A 777 4.44 1.68 23.86
CA GLU A 777 3.31 2.56 24.18
C GLU A 777 2.26 2.57 23.06
N ALA A 778 2.69 2.44 21.81
CA ALA A 778 1.78 2.32 20.67
C ALA A 778 1.01 1.01 20.68
N ILE A 779 1.67 -0.13 20.90
CA ILE A 779 1.00 -1.44 20.99
C ILE A 779 0.05 -1.50 22.19
N GLU A 780 0.45 -0.93 23.33
CA GLU A 780 -0.38 -0.81 24.53
C GLU A 780 -1.67 -0.03 24.23
N LYS A 781 -1.59 1.16 23.60
CA LYS A 781 -2.77 1.95 23.20
C LYS A 781 -3.64 1.31 22.12
N LEU A 782 -3.05 0.56 21.18
CA LEU A 782 -3.82 -0.19 20.18
C LEU A 782 -4.61 -1.34 20.84
N ARG A 783 -4.02 -2.03 21.83
CA ARG A 783 -4.70 -3.05 22.63
C ARG A 783 -5.82 -2.44 23.49
N GLU A 784 -5.60 -1.28 24.10
CA GLU A 784 -6.65 -0.52 24.82
C GLU A 784 -7.81 -0.10 23.91
N ALA A 785 -7.55 0.17 22.63
CA ALA A 785 -8.57 0.46 21.61
C ALA A 785 -9.31 -0.79 21.09
N GLY A 786 -9.04 -1.97 21.65
CA GLY A 786 -9.63 -3.24 21.21
C GLY A 786 -9.05 -3.80 19.91
N ILE A 787 -7.92 -3.27 19.43
CA ILE A 787 -7.25 -3.71 18.20
C ILE A 787 -6.32 -4.88 18.52
N LYS A 788 -6.50 -6.01 17.84
CA LYS A 788 -5.61 -7.17 17.95
C LYS A 788 -4.37 -6.98 17.09
N VAL A 789 -3.21 -6.85 17.73
CA VAL A 789 -1.91 -6.75 17.05
C VAL A 789 -1.29 -8.15 16.95
N TRP A 790 -1.05 -8.61 15.73
CA TRP A 790 -0.44 -9.90 15.42
C TRP A 790 0.88 -9.66 14.66
N VAL A 791 1.92 -10.43 14.95
CA VAL A 791 3.25 -10.24 14.34
C VAL A 791 3.62 -11.44 13.47
N LEU A 792 3.95 -11.19 12.20
CA LEU A 792 4.17 -12.20 11.17
C LEU A 792 5.61 -12.12 10.62
N THR A 793 6.58 -12.69 11.33
CA THR A 793 8.02 -12.48 11.03
C THR A 793 8.71 -13.67 10.37
N GLY A 794 9.72 -13.38 9.55
CA GLY A 794 10.69 -14.34 9.03
C GLY A 794 11.72 -14.80 10.08
N ASP A 795 11.82 -14.11 11.22
CA ASP A 795 12.80 -14.41 12.27
C ASP A 795 12.52 -15.75 12.98
N LYS A 796 13.52 -16.21 13.73
CA LYS A 796 13.36 -17.38 14.61
C LYS A 796 12.43 -17.07 15.78
N GLN A 797 11.79 -18.11 16.30
CA GLN A 797 10.83 -18.03 17.40
C GLN A 797 11.41 -17.37 18.66
N GLU A 798 12.66 -17.65 18.99
CA GLU A 798 13.33 -17.16 20.19
C GLU A 798 13.46 -15.62 20.15
N THR A 799 13.91 -15.09 19.01
CA THR A 799 13.98 -13.64 18.72
C THR A 799 12.60 -13.00 18.68
N ALA A 800 11.61 -13.67 18.08
CA ALA A 800 10.24 -13.16 17.99
C ALA A 800 9.55 -13.05 19.36
N ILE A 801 9.75 -14.04 20.25
CA ILE A 801 9.24 -14.00 21.64
C ILE A 801 9.93 -12.90 22.43
N SER A 802 11.25 -12.76 22.28
CA SER A 802 12.06 -11.69 22.87
C SER A 802 11.46 -10.31 22.56
N ILE A 803 11.32 -9.98 21.27
CA ILE A 803 10.75 -8.70 20.83
C ILE A 803 9.27 -8.58 21.22
N GLY A 804 8.53 -9.70 21.26
CA GLY A 804 7.17 -9.76 21.80
C GLY A 804 7.07 -9.24 23.25
N TYR A 805 8.02 -9.57 24.12
CA TYR A 805 8.08 -9.02 25.47
C TYR A 805 8.54 -7.56 25.48
N SER A 806 9.61 -7.20 24.77
CA SER A 806 10.14 -5.83 24.73
C SER A 806 9.12 -4.81 24.20
N CYS A 807 8.28 -5.22 23.26
CA CYS A 807 7.18 -4.42 22.70
C CYS A 807 5.89 -4.39 23.55
N LYS A 808 5.88 -4.94 24.78
CA LYS A 808 4.67 -5.16 25.61
C LYS A 808 3.54 -5.96 24.91
N LEU A 809 3.86 -6.67 23.83
CA LEU A 809 2.88 -7.48 23.10
C LEU A 809 2.54 -8.74 23.92
N LEU A 810 3.57 -9.45 24.39
CA LEU A 810 3.46 -10.53 25.35
C LEU A 810 3.60 -9.99 26.78
N THR A 811 2.72 -10.41 27.70
CA THR A 811 2.90 -10.19 29.14
C THR A 811 3.17 -11.51 29.86
N ARG A 812 3.69 -11.46 31.10
CA ARG A 812 4.05 -12.68 31.86
C ARG A 812 2.82 -13.49 32.30
N ASP A 813 1.65 -12.87 32.29
CA ASP A 813 0.36 -13.44 32.69
C ASP A 813 -0.34 -14.17 31.53
N MET A 814 0.18 -14.06 30.29
CA MET A 814 -0.36 -14.73 29.12
C MET A 814 -0.02 -16.22 29.11
N THR A 815 -1.04 -17.05 28.94
CA THR A 815 -0.82 -18.48 28.64
C THR A 815 -0.42 -18.64 27.18
N GLN A 816 0.74 -19.24 26.94
CA GLN A 816 1.31 -19.43 25.60
C GLN A 816 0.97 -20.80 25.02
N ILE A 817 0.38 -20.81 23.83
CA ILE A 817 0.12 -21.99 23.01
C ILE A 817 1.18 -22.05 21.91
N VAL A 818 2.09 -23.03 21.96
CA VAL A 818 3.19 -23.17 20.98
C VAL A 818 2.89 -24.33 20.02
N ILE A 819 2.81 -24.03 18.72
CA ILE A 819 2.57 -25.01 17.65
C ILE A 819 3.80 -25.06 16.73
N ASN A 820 4.69 -26.00 17.04
CA ASN A 820 5.83 -26.39 16.21
C ASN A 820 5.62 -27.85 15.78
N SER A 821 5.71 -28.17 14.49
CA SER A 821 5.46 -29.53 14.02
C SER A 821 6.15 -29.88 12.70
N ASN A 822 6.95 -30.94 12.75
CA ASN A 822 7.72 -31.45 11.61
C ASN A 822 6.92 -32.42 10.72
N SER A 823 5.65 -32.72 11.04
CA SER A 823 4.80 -33.63 10.27
C SER A 823 3.30 -33.29 10.30
N ARG A 824 2.58 -33.70 9.25
CA ARG A 824 1.12 -33.52 9.04
C ARG A 824 0.23 -34.14 10.13
N GLU A 825 0.75 -35.12 10.87
CA GLU A 825 0.06 -35.78 11.99
C GLU A 825 0.35 -35.14 13.34
N SER A 826 1.62 -34.76 13.59
CA SER A 826 2.02 -33.97 14.76
C SER A 826 1.23 -32.65 14.79
N CYS A 827 1.21 -31.94 13.67
CA CYS A 827 0.49 -30.68 13.51
C CYS A 827 -1.01 -30.84 13.82
N ARG A 828 -1.64 -31.94 13.39
CA ARG A 828 -3.05 -32.21 13.73
C ARG A 828 -3.26 -32.33 15.24
N LYS A 829 -2.43 -33.14 15.93
CA LYS A 829 -2.55 -33.32 17.38
C LYS A 829 -2.39 -32.00 18.12
N SER A 830 -1.32 -31.25 17.87
CA SER A 830 -1.08 -29.95 18.52
C SER A 830 -2.21 -28.95 18.30
N LEU A 831 -2.90 -29.00 17.15
CA LEU A 831 -4.06 -28.15 16.86
C LEU A 831 -5.32 -28.59 17.64
N ASP A 832 -5.55 -29.91 17.75
CA ASP A 832 -6.66 -30.48 18.54
C ASP A 832 -6.44 -30.29 20.06
N ASP A 833 -5.18 -30.40 20.53
CA ASP A 833 -4.76 -30.10 21.91
C ASP A 833 -4.93 -28.61 22.23
N ALA A 834 -4.58 -27.71 21.30
CA ALA A 834 -4.77 -26.27 21.45
C ALA A 834 -6.25 -25.87 21.56
N ILE A 835 -7.13 -26.43 20.72
CA ILE A 835 -8.59 -26.22 20.82
C ILE A 835 -9.12 -26.71 22.18
N SER A 836 -8.63 -27.88 22.64
CA SER A 836 -9.01 -28.45 23.94
C SER A 836 -8.58 -27.55 25.10
N MET A 837 -7.38 -26.95 25.04
CA MET A 837 -6.91 -25.97 26.01
C MET A 837 -7.73 -24.67 25.99
N VAL A 838 -8.00 -24.11 24.81
CA VAL A 838 -8.82 -22.91 24.62
C VAL A 838 -10.22 -23.10 25.21
N ASN A 839 -10.88 -24.22 24.91
CA ASN A 839 -12.25 -24.47 25.36
C ASN A 839 -12.30 -24.78 26.87
N LYS A 840 -11.27 -25.40 27.45
CA LYS A 840 -11.11 -25.51 28.91
C LYS A 840 -10.99 -24.14 29.58
N LEU A 841 -10.13 -23.26 29.06
CA LEU A 841 -9.93 -21.93 29.63
C LEU A 841 -11.19 -21.04 29.47
N ARG A 842 -11.89 -21.11 28.34
CA ARG A 842 -13.21 -20.47 28.15
C ARG A 842 -14.24 -20.95 29.19
N SER A 843 -14.29 -22.25 29.48
CA SER A 843 -15.25 -22.82 30.44
C SER A 843 -15.00 -22.39 31.90
N LEU A 844 -13.76 -21.97 32.21
CA LEU A 844 -13.37 -21.44 33.53
C LEU A 844 -13.67 -19.94 33.68
N SER A 845 -13.75 -19.20 32.57
CA SER A 845 -14.04 -17.76 32.54
C SER A 845 -15.52 -17.49 32.25
N THR A 846 -16.40 -17.87 33.17
CA THR A 846 -17.85 -17.56 33.11
C THR A 846 -18.18 -16.10 33.44
N ASP A 847 -17.24 -15.35 34.02
CA ASP A 847 -17.44 -13.93 34.35
C ASP A 847 -16.54 -13.03 33.48
N SER A 848 -17.14 -12.00 32.88
CA SER A 848 -16.60 -11.21 31.76
C SER A 848 -15.29 -10.49 32.06
N GLN A 849 -14.96 -10.29 33.33
CA GLN A 849 -13.79 -9.54 33.80
C GLN A 849 -12.56 -10.40 34.08
N SER A 850 -12.68 -11.74 34.04
CA SER A 850 -11.64 -12.70 34.48
C SER A 850 -11.05 -13.57 33.36
N ARG A 851 -11.11 -13.11 32.11
CA ARG A 851 -10.61 -13.85 30.95
C ARG A 851 -9.08 -13.89 30.95
N VAL A 852 -8.51 -15.09 31.15
CA VAL A 852 -7.06 -15.34 31.04
C VAL A 852 -6.58 -14.99 29.63
N PRO A 853 -5.58 -14.09 29.47
CA PRO A 853 -5.13 -13.66 28.16
C PRO A 853 -4.28 -14.74 27.48
N LEU A 854 -4.44 -14.87 26.17
CA LEU A 854 -3.92 -15.99 25.38
C LEU A 854 -3.02 -15.53 24.22
N ALA A 855 -1.86 -16.17 24.10
CA ALA A 855 -0.90 -15.93 23.02
C ALA A 855 -0.66 -17.22 22.21
N LEU A 856 -0.90 -17.17 20.90
CA LEU A 856 -0.55 -18.26 19.97
C LEU A 856 0.83 -17.99 19.35
N ILE A 857 1.71 -18.98 19.38
CA ILE A 857 3.04 -18.95 18.76
C ILE A 857 3.10 -20.12 17.77
N ILE A 858 3.39 -19.86 16.49
CA ILE A 858 3.36 -20.89 15.44
C ILE A 858 4.50 -20.73 14.43
N ASP A 859 5.06 -21.84 13.97
CA ASP A 859 6.16 -21.84 12.98
C ASP A 859 5.70 -21.97 11.53
N GLY A 860 6.51 -21.43 10.61
CA GLY A 860 6.29 -21.49 9.17
C GLY A 860 6.12 -22.90 8.61
N ASN A 861 6.72 -23.94 9.20
CA ASN A 861 6.53 -25.32 8.74
C ASN A 861 5.14 -25.85 9.11
N SER A 862 4.68 -25.62 10.35
CA SER A 862 3.31 -25.95 10.76
C SER A 862 2.28 -25.26 9.85
N LEU A 863 2.51 -24.00 9.47
CA LEU A 863 1.64 -23.27 8.55
C LEU A 863 1.53 -23.93 7.17
N VAL A 864 2.61 -24.50 6.61
CA VAL A 864 2.53 -25.31 5.37
C VAL A 864 1.57 -26.50 5.57
N TYR A 865 1.70 -27.23 6.67
CA TYR A 865 0.85 -28.38 7.00
C TYR A 865 -0.60 -28.03 7.39
N ILE A 866 -0.93 -26.75 7.58
CA ILE A 866 -2.31 -26.30 7.82
C ILE A 866 -2.96 -25.90 6.48
N PHE A 867 -2.30 -25.05 5.69
CA PHE A 867 -2.82 -24.58 4.40
C PHE A 867 -2.95 -25.70 3.35
N ASP A 868 -2.03 -26.67 3.29
CA ASP A 868 -2.10 -27.82 2.37
C ASP A 868 -3.24 -28.82 2.71
N THR A 869 -3.91 -28.65 3.85
CA THR A 869 -4.70 -29.75 4.46
C THR A 869 -6.13 -29.39 4.84
N GLU A 870 -6.61 -28.21 4.39
CA GLU A 870 -7.94 -27.64 4.66
C GLU A 870 -8.25 -27.45 6.16
N ARG A 871 -7.22 -27.50 7.03
CA ARG A 871 -7.35 -27.35 8.49
C ARG A 871 -7.32 -25.91 9.00
N GLU A 872 -7.34 -24.96 8.08
CA GLU A 872 -7.47 -23.52 8.32
C GLU A 872 -8.53 -23.16 9.37
N GLU A 873 -9.68 -23.83 9.36
CA GLU A 873 -10.80 -23.56 10.28
C GLU A 873 -10.42 -23.78 11.76
N LYS A 874 -9.62 -24.82 12.04
CA LYS A 874 -9.13 -25.12 13.38
C LYS A 874 -8.05 -24.14 13.84
N LEU A 875 -7.18 -23.69 12.93
CA LEU A 875 -6.23 -22.61 13.22
C LEU A 875 -6.97 -21.29 13.49
N PHE A 876 -8.00 -21.00 12.72
CA PHE A 876 -8.85 -19.82 12.83
C PHE A 876 -9.60 -19.76 14.18
N GLU A 877 -10.17 -20.87 14.64
CA GLU A 877 -10.83 -20.95 15.95
C GLU A 877 -9.88 -20.59 17.11
N VAL A 878 -8.66 -21.16 17.10
CA VAL A 878 -7.62 -20.86 18.11
C VAL A 878 -7.13 -19.42 17.99
N ALA A 879 -6.83 -18.95 16.78
CA ALA A 879 -6.29 -17.60 16.56
C ALA A 879 -7.27 -16.49 16.96
N ILE A 880 -8.58 -16.67 16.77
CA ILE A 880 -9.60 -15.72 17.26
C ILE A 880 -9.80 -15.82 18.78
N ALA A 881 -9.58 -16.98 19.40
CA ALA A 881 -9.62 -17.12 20.85
C ALA A 881 -8.50 -16.33 21.54
N CYS A 882 -7.30 -16.33 20.96
CA CYS A 882 -6.12 -15.61 21.42
C CYS A 882 -6.23 -14.10 21.22
N ASP A 883 -5.57 -13.35 22.09
CA ASP A 883 -5.44 -11.90 22.02
C ASP A 883 -4.25 -11.49 21.13
N VAL A 884 -3.18 -12.30 21.19
CA VAL A 884 -1.94 -12.13 20.44
C VAL A 884 -1.66 -13.37 19.59
N VAL A 885 -1.16 -13.16 18.38
CA VAL A 885 -0.60 -14.23 17.53
C VAL A 885 0.79 -13.81 17.04
N LEU A 886 1.75 -14.71 17.19
CA LEU A 886 3.16 -14.56 16.86
C LEU A 886 3.58 -15.67 15.89
N CYS A 887 3.63 -15.37 14.60
CA CYS A 887 4.03 -16.34 13.57
C CYS A 887 5.51 -16.16 13.22
N CYS A 888 6.28 -17.24 13.26
CA CYS A 888 7.74 -17.23 13.19
C CYS A 888 8.26 -18.02 11.97
N ARG A 889 9.38 -17.60 11.37
CA ARG A 889 9.94 -18.18 10.12
C ARG A 889 8.94 -18.22 8.95
N VAL A 890 8.10 -17.19 8.86
CA VAL A 890 7.00 -17.09 7.88
C VAL A 890 7.50 -16.54 6.55
N ALA A 891 7.31 -17.29 5.46
CA ALA A 891 7.60 -16.80 4.11
C ALA A 891 6.58 -15.74 3.64
N PRO A 892 6.93 -14.80 2.74
CA PRO A 892 6.02 -13.73 2.27
C PRO A 892 4.60 -14.20 1.90
N LEU A 893 4.49 -15.25 1.07
CA LEU A 893 3.21 -15.82 0.66
C LEU A 893 2.39 -16.41 1.81
N GLN A 894 3.05 -16.88 2.89
CA GLN A 894 2.37 -17.36 4.09
C GLN A 894 1.86 -16.19 4.95
N LYS A 895 2.58 -15.05 5.00
CA LYS A 895 2.06 -13.83 5.64
C LYS A 895 0.76 -13.38 4.98
N ALA A 896 0.75 -13.33 3.65
CA ALA A 896 -0.44 -13.03 2.86
C ALA A 896 -1.57 -14.05 3.09
N GLY A 897 -1.26 -15.35 3.18
CA GLY A 897 -2.23 -16.41 3.48
C GLY A 897 -2.89 -16.28 4.86
N ILE A 898 -2.18 -15.80 5.88
CA ILE A 898 -2.75 -15.54 7.22
C ILE A 898 -3.72 -14.35 7.17
N VAL A 899 -3.38 -13.27 6.45
CA VAL A 899 -4.27 -12.12 6.27
C VAL A 899 -5.54 -12.53 5.50
N ASP A 900 -5.38 -13.26 4.40
CA ASP A 900 -6.47 -13.80 3.57
C ASP A 900 -7.40 -14.73 4.38
N LEU A 901 -6.84 -15.58 5.25
CA LEU A 901 -7.59 -16.45 6.15
C LEU A 901 -8.52 -15.68 7.09
N ILE A 902 -8.02 -14.61 7.74
CA ILE A 902 -8.86 -13.79 8.63
C ILE A 902 -9.88 -13.01 7.81
N LYS A 903 -9.44 -12.32 6.75
CA LYS A 903 -10.28 -11.48 5.87
C LYS A 903 -11.42 -12.23 5.16
N LYS A 904 -11.27 -13.52 4.88
CA LYS A 904 -12.34 -14.35 4.29
C LYS A 904 -13.32 -14.92 5.32
N ARG A 905 -12.90 -15.10 6.57
CA ARG A 905 -13.69 -15.80 7.61
C ARG A 905 -14.25 -14.87 8.69
N THR A 906 -13.75 -13.64 8.83
CA THR A 906 -14.38 -12.56 9.60
C THR A 906 -14.94 -11.48 8.69
N SER A 907 -15.92 -10.73 9.19
CA SER A 907 -16.35 -9.44 8.63
C SER A 907 -15.63 -8.26 9.30
N ASP A 908 -14.40 -8.46 9.79
CA ASP A 908 -13.62 -7.49 10.56
C ASP A 908 -12.51 -6.88 9.69
N MET A 909 -12.30 -5.57 9.75
CA MET A 909 -11.34 -4.90 8.86
C MET A 909 -9.88 -5.22 9.25
N THR A 910 -9.09 -5.57 8.24
CA THR A 910 -7.69 -5.96 8.36
C THR A 910 -6.73 -4.86 7.90
N LEU A 911 -5.72 -4.57 8.72
CA LEU A 911 -4.61 -3.68 8.38
C LEU A 911 -3.29 -4.45 8.39
N ALA A 912 -2.45 -4.28 7.37
CA ALA A 912 -1.10 -4.82 7.34
C ALA A 912 -0.05 -3.71 7.29
N ILE A 913 1.05 -3.87 8.04
CA ILE A 913 2.15 -2.91 8.12
C ILE A 913 3.52 -3.60 8.01
N GLY A 914 4.41 -3.02 7.20
CA GLY A 914 5.76 -3.50 6.90
C GLY A 914 6.60 -2.43 6.18
N ASP A 915 7.90 -2.64 5.97
CA ASP A 915 8.79 -1.74 5.20
C ASP A 915 9.52 -2.43 4.03
N GLY A 916 10.01 -3.66 4.23
CA GLY A 916 10.73 -4.44 3.21
C GLY A 916 9.84 -5.06 2.11
N ALA A 917 10.46 -5.52 1.01
CA ALA A 917 9.75 -6.19 -0.10
C ALA A 917 9.01 -7.47 0.32
N ASN A 918 9.44 -8.13 1.41
CA ASN A 918 8.80 -9.33 1.96
C ASN A 918 7.33 -9.08 2.36
N ASP A 919 6.99 -7.85 2.75
CA ASP A 919 5.67 -7.50 3.28
C ASP A 919 4.70 -6.99 2.22
N VAL A 920 5.17 -6.69 1.01
CA VAL A 920 4.36 -6.23 -0.13
C VAL A 920 3.14 -7.14 -0.36
N SER A 921 3.33 -8.46 -0.28
CA SER A 921 2.25 -9.44 -0.45
C SER A 921 1.22 -9.45 0.70
N MET A 922 1.63 -9.10 1.92
CA MET A 922 0.77 -8.96 3.10
C MET A 922 -0.03 -7.64 3.03
N ILE A 923 0.66 -6.54 2.71
CA ILE A 923 0.15 -5.17 2.53
C ILE A 923 -0.90 -5.09 1.41
N GLN A 924 -0.70 -5.81 0.30
CA GLN A 924 -1.66 -5.87 -0.80
C GLN A 924 -2.89 -6.76 -0.49
N MET A 925 -2.78 -7.73 0.41
CA MET A 925 -3.88 -8.63 0.78
C MET A 925 -4.86 -7.99 1.78
N ALA A 926 -4.35 -7.25 2.76
CA ALA A 926 -5.14 -6.57 3.79
C ALA A 926 -6.11 -5.52 3.19
N ASP A 927 -7.14 -5.14 3.95
CA ASP A 927 -8.08 -4.08 3.56
C ASP A 927 -7.38 -2.70 3.55
N VAL A 928 -6.49 -2.46 4.52
CA VAL A 928 -5.58 -1.32 4.54
C VAL A 928 -4.12 -1.80 4.59
N GLY A 929 -3.27 -1.27 3.72
CA GLY A 929 -1.85 -1.55 3.68
C GLY A 929 -1.03 -0.30 4.00
N ILE A 930 -0.13 -0.39 4.98
CA ILE A 930 0.76 0.71 5.39
C ILE A 930 2.23 0.32 5.16
N GLY A 931 2.96 1.21 4.49
CA GLY A 931 4.40 1.08 4.29
C GLY A 931 5.15 2.01 5.25
N ILE A 932 6.06 1.46 6.07
CA ILE A 932 7.02 2.28 6.81
C ILE A 932 8.18 2.67 5.89
N SER A 933 8.57 3.94 5.92
CA SER A 933 9.70 4.49 5.16
C SER A 933 11.03 4.27 5.89
N GLY A 934 11.34 3.01 6.17
CA GLY A 934 12.52 2.58 6.93
C GLY A 934 13.85 2.68 6.17
N GLN A 935 14.90 2.10 6.75
CA GLN A 935 16.17 1.92 6.05
C GLN A 935 16.16 0.73 5.09
N GLU A 936 15.22 -0.22 5.24
CA GLU A 936 14.89 -1.24 4.22
C GLU A 936 14.01 -0.66 3.09
N GLY A 937 14.26 0.62 2.77
CA GLY A 937 13.94 1.21 1.49
C GLY A 937 12.47 1.54 1.29
N ARG A 938 12.01 1.38 0.04
CA ARG A 938 10.73 1.95 -0.43
C ARG A 938 9.80 0.95 -1.10
N GLN A 939 10.10 -0.35 -1.04
CA GLN A 939 9.29 -1.39 -1.67
C GLN A 939 7.88 -1.48 -1.06
N ALA A 940 7.73 -1.61 0.26
CA ALA A 940 6.42 -1.56 0.91
C ALA A 940 5.73 -0.21 0.68
N VAL A 941 6.46 0.90 0.86
CA VAL A 941 5.98 2.28 0.62
C VAL A 941 5.48 2.51 -0.81
N MET A 942 5.95 1.75 -1.80
CA MET A 942 5.46 1.83 -3.17
C MET A 942 4.21 0.98 -3.43
N ALA A 943 4.04 -0.12 -2.70
CA ALA A 943 2.92 -1.04 -2.79
C ALA A 943 1.75 -0.75 -1.83
N SER A 944 1.95 0.11 -0.84
CA SER A 944 0.99 0.43 0.21
C SER A 944 -0.03 1.51 -0.18
N ASP A 945 -1.13 1.56 0.57
CA ASP A 945 -2.19 2.55 0.46
C ASP A 945 -1.82 3.85 1.19
N PHE A 946 -1.13 3.73 2.33
CA PHE A 946 -0.56 4.83 3.10
C PHE A 946 0.91 4.57 3.39
N ALA A 947 1.70 5.62 3.63
CA ALA A 947 3.08 5.49 4.08
C ALA A 947 3.47 6.54 5.12
N MET A 948 4.36 6.17 6.04
CA MET A 948 4.75 7.00 7.19
C MET A 948 6.19 6.68 7.66
N GLY A 949 6.83 7.58 8.41
CA GLY A 949 8.23 7.38 8.83
C GLY A 949 8.44 6.33 9.92
N GLN A 950 7.51 6.20 10.88
CA GLN A 950 7.69 5.41 12.11
C GLN A 950 6.38 4.75 12.58
N PHE A 951 6.49 3.60 13.25
CA PHE A 951 5.35 2.82 13.75
C PHE A 951 4.46 3.60 14.72
N ARG A 952 5.02 4.44 15.60
CA ARG A 952 4.25 5.24 16.56
C ARG A 952 3.19 6.15 15.92
N PHE A 953 3.32 6.50 14.65
CA PHE A 953 2.31 7.28 13.93
C PHE A 953 1.03 6.50 13.61
N LEU A 954 1.03 5.17 13.75
CA LEU A 954 -0.17 4.33 13.62
C LEU A 954 -1.25 4.72 14.66
N VAL A 955 -0.84 5.18 15.84
CA VAL A 955 -1.75 5.59 16.92
C VAL A 955 -2.56 6.84 16.55
N PRO A 956 -1.97 8.00 16.21
CA PRO A 956 -2.75 9.15 15.73
C PRO A 956 -3.42 8.90 14.37
N LEU A 957 -2.86 8.05 13.50
CA LEU A 957 -3.49 7.71 12.22
C LEU A 957 -4.83 7.00 12.43
N LEU A 958 -4.90 5.99 13.29
CA LEU A 958 -6.14 5.25 13.55
C LEU A 958 -7.04 6.00 14.55
N LEU A 959 -6.55 6.28 15.76
CA LEU A 959 -7.39 6.78 16.86
C LEU A 959 -7.89 8.22 16.65
N VAL A 960 -7.22 9.02 15.80
CA VAL A 960 -7.58 10.42 15.57
C VAL A 960 -8.08 10.62 14.14
N HIS A 961 -7.25 10.40 13.12
CA HIS A 961 -7.68 10.63 11.73
C HIS A 961 -8.69 9.58 11.25
N GLY A 962 -8.46 8.29 11.52
CA GLY A 962 -9.38 7.21 11.17
C GLY A 962 -10.75 7.38 11.82
N HIS A 963 -10.78 7.63 13.13
CA HIS A 963 -12.01 7.98 13.87
C HIS A 963 -12.74 9.15 13.23
N TRP A 964 -12.09 10.32 13.06
CA TRP A 964 -12.71 11.48 12.43
C TRP A 964 -13.23 11.17 11.01
N ASN A 965 -12.44 10.51 10.17
CA ASN A 965 -12.81 10.21 8.78
C ASN A 965 -14.05 9.30 8.69
N TYR A 966 -14.12 8.27 9.54
CA TYR A 966 -15.28 7.39 9.64
C TYR A 966 -16.54 8.15 10.09
N GLN A 967 -16.44 8.93 11.19
CA GLN A 967 -17.57 9.72 11.71
C GLN A 967 -18.12 10.68 10.65
N ARG A 968 -17.23 11.45 10.00
CA ARG A 968 -17.55 12.43 8.96
C ARG A 968 -18.24 11.82 7.75
N MET A 969 -17.69 10.73 7.22
CA MET A 969 -18.23 10.09 6.01
C MET A 969 -19.56 9.40 6.30
N SER A 970 -19.68 8.75 7.47
CA SER A 970 -20.92 8.12 7.94
C SER A 970 -22.09 9.10 8.00
N TYR A 971 -21.91 10.23 8.69
CA TYR A 971 -22.94 11.27 8.81
C TYR A 971 -23.27 11.89 7.44
N MET A 972 -22.26 12.18 6.63
CA MET A 972 -22.44 12.77 5.31
C MET A 972 -23.34 11.94 4.38
N ILE A 973 -23.16 10.62 4.33
CA ILE A 973 -23.95 9.73 3.45
C ILE A 973 -25.41 9.75 3.88
N LEU A 974 -25.67 9.58 5.19
CA LEU A 974 -27.02 9.60 5.76
C LEU A 974 -27.73 10.94 5.51
N TYR A 975 -27.02 12.05 5.71
CA TYR A 975 -27.55 13.40 5.45
C TYR A 975 -27.83 13.64 3.94
N ASN A 976 -27.03 13.07 3.04
CA ASN A 976 -27.28 13.17 1.60
C ASN A 976 -28.54 12.39 1.18
N PHE A 977 -28.82 11.24 1.80
CA PHE A 977 -30.10 10.55 1.61
C PHE A 977 -31.26 11.35 2.22
N TYR A 978 -31.12 11.84 3.46
CA TYR A 978 -32.11 12.69 4.14
C TYR A 978 -32.61 13.83 3.26
N ARG A 979 -31.72 14.74 2.87
CA ARG A 979 -32.10 15.99 2.18
C ARG A 979 -32.80 15.71 0.84
N ASN A 980 -32.29 14.72 0.09
CA ASN A 980 -32.80 14.35 -1.22
C ASN A 980 -34.17 13.65 -1.10
N ALA A 981 -34.39 12.85 -0.05
CA ALA A 981 -35.69 12.28 0.28
C ALA A 981 -36.69 13.38 0.68
N THR A 982 -36.33 14.32 1.56
CA THR A 982 -37.19 15.44 1.98
C THR A 982 -37.68 16.25 0.77
N PHE A 983 -36.80 16.59 -0.17
CA PHE A 983 -37.16 17.32 -1.39
C PHE A 983 -38.10 16.52 -2.31
N VAL A 984 -37.82 15.22 -2.52
CA VAL A 984 -38.68 14.35 -3.35
C VAL A 984 -40.05 14.11 -2.71
N PHE A 985 -40.14 14.01 -1.38
CA PHE A 985 -41.43 13.88 -0.72
C PHE A 985 -42.29 15.16 -0.85
N VAL A 986 -41.71 16.37 -0.80
CA VAL A 986 -42.45 17.61 -1.11
C VAL A 986 -43.04 17.59 -2.53
N LEU A 987 -42.28 17.11 -3.52
CA LEU A 987 -42.77 16.91 -4.89
C LEU A 987 -43.86 15.83 -4.96
N PHE A 988 -43.71 14.72 -4.23
CA PHE A 988 -44.70 13.65 -4.17
C PHE A 988 -46.03 14.11 -3.55
N TRP A 989 -45.99 14.87 -2.45
CA TRP A 989 -47.20 15.43 -1.83
C TRP A 989 -47.93 16.37 -2.79
N TYR A 990 -47.22 17.21 -3.56
CA TYR A 990 -47.83 18.09 -4.55
C TYR A 990 -48.61 17.33 -5.63
N VAL A 991 -48.04 16.23 -6.16
CA VAL A 991 -48.67 15.40 -7.21
C VAL A 991 -50.02 14.80 -6.76
N LEU A 992 -50.23 14.59 -5.46
CA LEU A 992 -51.54 14.12 -4.94
C LEU A 992 -52.64 15.18 -5.05
N TYR A 993 -52.30 16.47 -5.14
CA TYR A 993 -53.24 17.59 -5.23
C TYR A 993 -53.43 18.12 -6.66
N THR A 994 -52.52 17.82 -7.59
CA THR A 994 -52.61 18.19 -9.02
C THR A 994 -53.44 17.19 -9.86
N GLY A 995 -54.28 16.36 -9.23
CA GLY A 995 -54.99 15.27 -9.94
C GLY A 995 -54.06 14.19 -10.49
N TYR A 996 -52.93 13.95 -9.82
CA TYR A 996 -51.87 13.02 -10.25
C TYR A 996 -51.21 13.40 -11.59
N THR A 997 -51.28 14.68 -11.97
CA THR A 997 -50.48 15.24 -13.07
C THR A 997 -49.09 15.63 -12.56
N LEU A 998 -48.04 15.32 -13.33
CA LEU A 998 -46.64 15.52 -12.94
C LEU A 998 -46.14 16.95 -13.16
N SER A 999 -47.04 17.94 -13.13
CA SER A 999 -46.69 19.35 -13.10
C SER A 999 -45.98 19.73 -11.79
N THR A 1000 -44.98 20.62 -11.84
CA THR A 1000 -44.29 21.11 -10.65
C THR A 1000 -44.67 22.56 -10.33
N ALA A 1001 -44.82 22.87 -9.04
CA ALA A 1001 -44.81 24.25 -8.54
C ALA A 1001 -43.37 24.82 -8.50
N ILE A 1002 -42.42 23.98 -8.11
CA ILE A 1002 -40.99 24.32 -8.04
C ILE A 1002 -40.42 24.48 -9.46
N ASN A 1003 -39.71 25.58 -9.70
CA ASN A 1003 -39.01 25.88 -10.95
C ASN A 1003 -37.91 24.83 -11.26
N GLU A 1004 -37.81 24.40 -12.52
CA GLU A 1004 -36.83 23.39 -12.96
C GLU A 1004 -35.38 23.74 -12.58
N TRP A 1005 -35.01 25.02 -12.74
CA TRP A 1005 -33.65 25.49 -12.43
C TRP A 1005 -33.35 25.42 -10.93
N SER A 1006 -34.32 25.79 -10.09
CA SER A 1006 -34.23 25.63 -8.64
C SER A 1006 -34.09 24.16 -8.22
N SER A 1007 -34.79 23.24 -8.90
CA SER A 1007 -34.68 21.79 -8.67
C SER A 1007 -33.29 21.24 -9.02
N VAL A 1008 -32.68 21.70 -10.12
CA VAL A 1008 -31.29 21.33 -10.48
C VAL A 1008 -30.28 21.92 -9.48
N LEU A 1009 -30.41 23.22 -9.16
CA LEU A 1009 -29.51 23.92 -8.26
C LEU A 1009 -29.59 23.43 -6.81
N TYR A 1010 -30.73 22.88 -6.38
CA TYR A 1010 -30.89 22.23 -5.07
C TYR A 1010 -29.83 21.14 -4.82
N SER A 1011 -29.65 20.26 -5.81
CA SER A 1011 -28.76 19.09 -5.71
C SER A 1011 -27.29 19.44 -5.93
N VAL A 1012 -27.00 20.41 -6.79
CA VAL A 1012 -25.61 20.75 -7.19
C VAL A 1012 -25.01 21.86 -6.32
N VAL A 1013 -25.81 22.84 -5.89
CA VAL A 1013 -25.32 24.09 -5.25
C VAL A 1013 -25.89 24.30 -3.85
N TYR A 1014 -27.22 24.44 -3.69
CA TYR A 1014 -27.87 24.96 -2.48
C TYR A 1014 -27.71 24.09 -1.21
N THR A 1015 -27.36 22.82 -1.38
CA THR A 1015 -27.17 21.88 -0.26
C THR A 1015 -25.82 21.14 -0.29
N SER A 1016 -25.16 21.06 -1.45
CA SER A 1016 -23.93 20.26 -1.61
C SER A 1016 -22.69 20.95 -1.02
N ALA A 1017 -22.50 22.26 -1.23
CA ALA A 1017 -21.31 22.95 -0.72
C ALA A 1017 -21.20 22.93 0.83
N PRO A 1018 -22.29 23.21 1.61
CA PRO A 1018 -22.26 23.06 3.07
C PRO A 1018 -21.89 21.65 3.53
N THR A 1019 -22.48 20.61 2.93
CA THR A 1019 -22.22 19.22 3.35
C THR A 1019 -20.78 18.79 3.16
N VAL A 1020 -20.15 19.17 2.04
CA VAL A 1020 -18.74 18.85 1.78
C VAL A 1020 -17.83 19.57 2.77
N ILE A 1021 -18.10 20.85 3.05
CA ILE A 1021 -17.27 21.67 3.96
C ILE A 1021 -17.38 21.16 5.40
N VAL A 1022 -18.59 20.85 5.89
CA VAL A 1022 -18.81 20.27 7.22
C VAL A 1022 -18.12 18.90 7.33
N ALA A 1023 -18.33 18.00 6.36
CA ALA A 1023 -17.73 16.66 6.37
C ALA A 1023 -16.20 16.63 6.19
N ILE A 1024 -15.59 17.74 5.75
CA ILE A 1024 -14.12 17.91 5.73
C ILE A 1024 -13.60 18.47 7.07
N LEU A 1025 -14.32 19.40 7.69
CA LEU A 1025 -13.81 20.21 8.81
C LEU A 1025 -14.23 19.75 10.21
N ASP A 1026 -15.45 19.26 10.40
CA ASP A 1026 -16.01 19.04 11.74
C ASP A 1026 -15.24 17.97 12.54
N LYS A 1027 -15.25 18.07 13.88
CA LYS A 1027 -14.49 17.22 14.81
C LYS A 1027 -15.31 16.96 16.06
N ASP A 1028 -15.76 15.73 16.23
CA ASP A 1028 -16.62 15.29 17.32
C ASP A 1028 -15.95 15.36 18.71
N LEU A 1029 -14.66 15.07 18.75
CA LEU A 1029 -13.76 15.06 19.92
C LEU A 1029 -12.38 15.60 19.54
N SER A 1030 -11.60 16.10 20.51
CA SER A 1030 -10.24 16.59 20.23
C SER A 1030 -9.21 15.45 20.18
N ARG A 1031 -8.07 15.76 19.54
CA ARG A 1031 -6.86 14.91 19.51
C ARG A 1031 -6.40 14.50 20.92
N ARG A 1032 -6.55 15.38 21.92
CA ARG A 1032 -6.16 15.11 23.31
C ARG A 1032 -7.06 14.03 23.92
N THR A 1033 -8.38 14.16 23.77
CA THR A 1033 -9.37 13.21 24.28
C THR A 1033 -9.20 11.82 23.64
N LEU A 1034 -9.09 11.77 22.31
CA LEU A 1034 -8.95 10.51 21.55
C LEU A 1034 -7.63 9.77 21.84
N LEU A 1035 -6.53 10.48 22.10
CA LEU A 1035 -5.25 9.86 22.48
C LEU A 1035 -5.15 9.54 23.99
N LYS A 1036 -6.10 10.00 24.82
CA LYS A 1036 -6.19 9.73 26.26
C LYS A 1036 -7.13 8.58 26.59
N TYR A 1037 -8.16 8.36 25.77
CA TYR A 1037 -9.12 7.26 25.93
C TYR A 1037 -9.24 6.44 24.63
N PRO A 1038 -8.28 5.55 24.32
CA PRO A 1038 -8.27 4.76 23.08
C PRO A 1038 -9.54 3.92 22.87
N GLN A 1039 -10.23 3.56 23.95
CA GLN A 1039 -11.46 2.75 23.97
C GLN A 1039 -12.57 3.36 23.09
N LEU A 1040 -12.59 4.69 22.91
CA LEU A 1040 -13.58 5.41 22.10
C LEU A 1040 -13.56 5.00 20.62
N TYR A 1041 -12.42 4.51 20.12
CA TYR A 1041 -12.28 3.96 18.76
C TYR A 1041 -13.19 2.76 18.51
N GLY A 1042 -13.58 2.03 19.56
CA GLY A 1042 -14.51 0.90 19.48
C GLY A 1042 -15.87 1.25 18.87
N ALA A 1043 -16.32 2.51 18.93
CA ALA A 1043 -17.57 2.95 18.29
C ALA A 1043 -17.55 2.78 16.75
N GLY A 1044 -16.39 2.92 16.10
CA GLY A 1044 -16.22 2.70 14.66
C GLY A 1044 -16.20 1.22 14.28
N GLN A 1045 -15.60 0.38 15.13
CA GLN A 1045 -15.66 -1.09 15.01
C GLN A 1045 -17.09 -1.64 15.22
N ARG A 1046 -17.92 -0.95 16.03
CA ARG A 1046 -19.31 -1.32 16.34
C ARG A 1046 -20.35 -0.77 15.34
N GLU A 1047 -19.92 -0.05 14.29
CA GLU A 1047 -20.78 0.58 13.26
C GLU A 1047 -21.86 1.54 13.85
N GLU A 1048 -21.56 2.21 14.96
CA GLU A 1048 -22.55 3.06 15.65
C GLU A 1048 -23.04 4.25 14.81
N SER A 1049 -22.15 4.84 14.02
CA SER A 1049 -22.40 6.06 13.25
C SER A 1049 -23.05 5.82 11.89
N TYR A 1050 -23.01 4.58 11.39
CA TYR A 1050 -23.63 4.20 10.12
C TYR A 1050 -24.23 2.80 10.20
N ASN A 1051 -25.55 2.72 10.37
CA ASN A 1051 -26.28 1.47 10.40
C ASN A 1051 -27.70 1.62 9.87
N LEU A 1052 -28.29 0.49 9.45
CA LEU A 1052 -29.61 0.45 8.82
C LEU A 1052 -30.74 0.98 9.71
N ARG A 1053 -30.62 0.91 11.05
CA ARG A 1053 -31.64 1.48 11.97
C ARG A 1053 -31.63 3.00 11.93
N LEU A 1054 -30.43 3.60 11.93
CA LEU A 1054 -30.24 5.04 11.80
C LEU A 1054 -30.67 5.55 10.42
N PHE A 1055 -30.37 4.81 9.34
CA PHE A 1055 -30.90 5.09 8.01
C PHE A 1055 -32.45 5.13 8.00
N ILE A 1056 -33.12 4.10 8.55
CA ILE A 1056 -34.59 4.06 8.63
C ILE A 1056 -35.15 5.23 9.46
N PHE A 1057 -34.54 5.54 10.61
CA PHE A 1057 -34.95 6.68 11.45
C PHE A 1057 -34.88 8.01 10.68
N ILE A 1058 -33.78 8.23 9.97
CA ILE A 1058 -33.56 9.44 9.15
C ILE A 1058 -34.52 9.51 7.95
N MET A 1059 -34.91 8.36 7.37
CA MET A 1059 -35.97 8.32 6.36
C MET A 1059 -37.36 8.65 6.93
N VAL A 1060 -37.66 8.29 8.17
CA VAL A 1060 -38.90 8.71 8.85
C VAL A 1060 -38.89 10.21 9.16
N ASP A 1061 -37.76 10.78 9.58
CA ASP A 1061 -37.64 12.23 9.77
C ASP A 1061 -37.80 13.00 8.45
N SER A 1062 -37.19 12.53 7.34
CA SER A 1062 -37.38 13.16 6.02
C SER A 1062 -38.84 13.21 5.58
N VAL A 1063 -39.65 12.19 5.94
CA VAL A 1063 -41.11 12.20 5.74
C VAL A 1063 -41.75 13.29 6.60
N TRP A 1064 -41.49 13.35 7.91
CA TRP A 1064 -42.05 14.40 8.78
C TRP A 1064 -41.68 15.82 8.29
N GLN A 1065 -40.41 16.06 8.02
CA GLN A 1065 -39.90 17.36 7.59
C GLN A 1065 -40.57 17.77 6.27
N SER A 1066 -40.72 16.86 5.30
CA SER A 1066 -41.44 17.12 4.04
C SER A 1066 -42.94 17.43 4.23
N LEU A 1067 -43.61 16.77 5.18
CA LEU A 1067 -45.01 17.04 5.52
C LEU A 1067 -45.14 18.46 6.09
N ALA A 1068 -44.25 18.87 6.99
CA ALA A 1068 -44.23 20.23 7.54
C ALA A 1068 -44.01 21.28 6.44
N VAL A 1069 -43.04 21.08 5.54
CA VAL A 1069 -42.80 22.02 4.42
C VAL A 1069 -43.99 22.10 3.47
N PHE A 1070 -44.62 20.97 3.13
CA PHE A 1070 -45.72 20.96 2.18
C PHE A 1070 -47.02 21.53 2.78
N PHE A 1071 -47.48 20.96 3.90
CA PHE A 1071 -48.83 21.19 4.40
C PHE A 1071 -49.03 22.56 5.07
N ILE A 1072 -48.01 23.17 5.67
CA ILE A 1072 -48.15 24.46 6.37
C ILE A 1072 -48.44 25.62 5.38
N PRO A 1073 -47.64 25.85 4.31
CA PRO A 1073 -47.97 26.81 3.26
C PRO A 1073 -49.27 26.47 2.53
N TYR A 1074 -49.49 25.19 2.19
CA TYR A 1074 -50.70 24.76 1.48
C TYR A 1074 -51.97 25.07 2.28
N ALA A 1075 -52.00 24.76 3.58
CA ALA A 1075 -53.17 25.02 4.43
C ALA A 1075 -53.47 26.52 4.58
N ALA A 1076 -52.44 27.37 4.63
CA ALA A 1076 -52.60 28.82 4.74
C ALA A 1076 -53.07 29.48 3.43
N TYR A 1077 -52.59 29.00 2.28
CA TYR A 1077 -52.89 29.60 0.97
C TYR A 1077 -54.00 28.89 0.17
N LYS A 1078 -54.60 27.81 0.68
CA LYS A 1078 -55.65 26.99 0.02
C LYS A 1078 -56.81 27.78 -0.60
N ASN A 1079 -57.17 28.92 -0.02
CA ASN A 1079 -58.26 29.80 -0.46
C ASN A 1079 -57.76 31.21 -0.87
N SER A 1080 -56.47 31.38 -1.12
CA SER A 1080 -55.88 32.66 -1.55
C SER A 1080 -55.85 32.79 -3.07
N ALA A 1081 -55.51 33.97 -3.58
CA ALA A 1081 -55.31 34.22 -5.01
C ALA A 1081 -53.85 34.00 -5.48
N ILE A 1082 -52.98 33.43 -4.64
CA ILE A 1082 -51.57 33.20 -4.96
C ILE A 1082 -51.44 32.02 -5.94
N ASP A 1083 -50.56 32.14 -6.92
CA ASP A 1083 -50.33 31.15 -7.97
C ASP A 1083 -49.37 30.03 -7.54
N SER A 1084 -49.16 29.05 -8.42
CA SER A 1084 -48.33 27.87 -8.15
C SER A 1084 -46.83 28.16 -8.11
N ALA A 1085 -46.30 29.14 -8.85
CA ALA A 1085 -44.86 29.46 -8.82
C ALA A 1085 -44.50 30.12 -7.48
N SER A 1086 -45.23 31.17 -7.09
CA SER A 1086 -45.13 31.80 -5.77
C SER A 1086 -45.11 30.80 -4.59
N LEU A 1087 -45.94 29.75 -4.66
CA LEU A 1087 -45.97 28.67 -3.66
C LEU A 1087 -44.75 27.75 -3.78
N GLY A 1088 -44.28 27.47 -5.00
CA GLY A 1088 -43.07 26.72 -5.31
C GLY A 1088 -41.77 27.38 -4.83
N ASP A 1089 -41.67 28.71 -4.88
CA ASP A 1089 -40.49 29.43 -4.41
C ASP A 1089 -40.45 29.53 -2.88
N LEU A 1090 -41.61 29.72 -2.24
CA LEU A 1090 -41.74 29.52 -0.78
C LEU A 1090 -41.35 28.08 -0.37
N TRP A 1091 -41.79 27.05 -1.09
CA TRP A 1091 -41.35 25.67 -0.81
C TRP A 1091 -39.85 25.47 -1.04
N THR A 1092 -39.29 26.01 -2.13
CA THR A 1092 -37.85 25.92 -2.45
C THR A 1092 -37.00 26.52 -1.32
N LEU A 1093 -37.31 27.75 -0.91
CA LEU A 1093 -36.62 28.44 0.18
C LEU A 1093 -36.84 27.71 1.52
N SER A 1094 -38.04 27.21 1.77
CA SER A 1094 -38.37 26.43 2.98
C SER A 1094 -37.56 25.15 3.10
N VAL A 1095 -37.50 24.30 2.05
CA VAL A 1095 -36.70 23.06 2.08
C VAL A 1095 -35.23 23.40 2.28
N VAL A 1096 -34.67 24.35 1.52
CA VAL A 1096 -33.24 24.66 1.60
C VAL A 1096 -32.85 25.22 2.97
N ILE A 1097 -33.66 26.09 3.56
CA ILE A 1097 -33.38 26.65 4.88
C ILE A 1097 -33.56 25.59 5.97
N LEU A 1098 -34.64 24.80 5.94
CA LEU A 1098 -34.89 23.72 6.90
C LEU A 1098 -33.76 22.68 6.88
N VAL A 1099 -33.34 22.24 5.69
CA VAL A 1099 -32.24 21.29 5.50
C VAL A 1099 -30.91 21.85 6.01
N ASN A 1100 -30.55 23.09 5.67
CA ASN A 1100 -29.32 23.71 6.17
C ASN A 1100 -29.37 23.99 7.69
N ILE A 1101 -30.55 24.21 8.29
CA ILE A 1101 -30.72 24.31 9.75
C ILE A 1101 -30.61 22.93 10.43
N HIS A 1102 -31.09 21.85 9.80
CA HIS A 1102 -30.84 20.48 10.27
C HIS A 1102 -29.33 20.20 10.33
N LEU A 1103 -28.58 20.55 9.27
CA LEU A 1103 -27.11 20.46 9.27
C LEU A 1103 -26.46 21.32 10.37
N ALA A 1104 -26.94 22.55 10.56
CA ALA A 1104 -26.45 23.45 11.62
C ALA A 1104 -26.69 22.88 13.03
N MET A 1105 -27.81 22.19 13.26
CA MET A 1105 -28.13 21.56 14.55
C MET A 1105 -27.20 20.38 14.88
N ASP A 1106 -26.62 19.75 13.85
CA ASP A 1106 -25.76 18.56 13.99
C ASP A 1106 -24.25 18.83 13.87
N VAL A 1107 -23.82 20.03 13.43
CA VAL A 1107 -22.42 20.47 13.49
C VAL A 1107 -21.92 20.53 14.94
N ILE A 1108 -20.83 19.81 15.24
CA ILE A 1108 -20.33 19.65 16.62
C ILE A 1108 -19.34 20.77 16.98
N ARG A 1109 -18.42 21.13 16.08
CA ARG A 1109 -17.50 22.27 16.26
C ARG A 1109 -17.71 23.33 15.18
N TRP A 1110 -18.31 24.43 15.60
CA TRP A 1110 -18.47 25.62 14.78
C TRP A 1110 -17.13 26.31 14.50
N THR A 1111 -16.92 26.67 13.25
CA THR A 1111 -15.77 27.43 12.76
C THR A 1111 -16.27 28.55 11.85
N TRP A 1112 -15.45 29.57 11.60
CA TRP A 1112 -15.83 30.65 10.68
C TRP A 1112 -16.14 30.11 9.26
N ILE A 1113 -15.46 29.03 8.84
CA ILE A 1113 -15.67 28.40 7.53
C ILE A 1113 -17.01 27.64 7.49
N THR A 1114 -17.37 26.90 8.54
CA THR A 1114 -18.68 26.20 8.58
C THR A 1114 -19.85 27.18 8.68
N HIS A 1115 -19.69 28.29 9.43
CA HIS A 1115 -20.65 29.41 9.39
C HIS A 1115 -20.78 30.02 7.98
N ALA A 1116 -19.65 30.37 7.35
CA ALA A 1116 -19.64 30.97 6.01
C ALA A 1116 -20.27 30.03 4.95
N ALA A 1117 -20.06 28.72 5.08
CA ALA A 1117 -20.66 27.73 4.18
C ALA A 1117 -22.18 27.62 4.36
N ILE A 1118 -22.66 27.37 5.58
CA ILE A 1118 -24.09 27.14 5.85
C ILE A 1118 -24.90 28.41 5.59
N TRP A 1119 -24.53 29.54 6.21
CA TRP A 1119 -25.27 30.80 6.04
C TRP A 1119 -25.08 31.39 4.64
N GLY A 1120 -23.88 31.27 4.06
CA GLY A 1120 -23.62 31.71 2.69
C GLY A 1120 -24.40 30.92 1.65
N SER A 1121 -24.67 29.63 1.86
CA SER A 1121 -25.48 28.84 0.93
C SER A 1121 -26.98 29.18 1.02
N ILE A 1122 -27.50 29.50 2.21
CA ILE A 1122 -28.85 30.07 2.37
C ILE A 1122 -28.95 31.42 1.63
N VAL A 1123 -28.00 32.34 1.85
CA VAL A 1123 -27.99 33.66 1.17
C VAL A 1123 -27.84 33.51 -0.35
N ALA A 1124 -26.99 32.60 -0.83
CA ALA A 1124 -26.85 32.31 -2.25
C ALA A 1124 -28.14 31.76 -2.87
N THR A 1125 -28.91 30.97 -2.12
CA THR A 1125 -30.22 30.44 -2.57
C THR A 1125 -31.22 31.57 -2.79
N TRP A 1126 -31.34 32.51 -1.84
CA TRP A 1126 -32.15 33.73 -2.02
C TRP A 1126 -31.75 34.52 -3.27
N ILE A 1127 -30.45 34.75 -3.46
CA ILE A 1127 -29.91 35.47 -4.63
C ILE A 1127 -30.27 34.72 -5.93
N CYS A 1128 -30.13 33.40 -5.97
CA CYS A 1128 -30.47 32.63 -7.16
C CYS A 1128 -31.98 32.62 -7.48
N VAL A 1129 -32.87 32.47 -6.50
CA VAL A 1129 -34.33 32.54 -6.71
C VAL A 1129 -34.72 33.92 -7.23
N ILE A 1130 -34.22 34.99 -6.60
CA ILE A 1130 -34.46 36.38 -7.05
C ILE A 1130 -33.97 36.61 -8.49
N ILE A 1131 -32.83 36.03 -8.87
CA ILE A 1131 -32.31 36.12 -10.26
C ILE A 1131 -33.18 35.32 -11.24
N ILE A 1132 -33.68 34.14 -10.86
CA ILE A 1132 -34.55 33.29 -11.69
C ILE A 1132 -35.87 34.02 -11.99
N ASP A 1133 -36.54 34.53 -10.96
CA ASP A 1133 -37.82 35.24 -11.08
C ASP A 1133 -37.71 36.61 -11.76
N SER A 1134 -36.49 37.16 -11.85
CA SER A 1134 -36.21 38.39 -12.60
C SER A 1134 -36.16 38.17 -14.12
N ILE A 1135 -36.19 36.91 -14.61
CA ILE A 1135 -36.07 36.58 -16.04
C ILE A 1135 -37.47 36.45 -16.68
N PRO A 1136 -37.89 37.37 -17.59
CA PRO A 1136 -39.25 37.37 -18.15
C PRO A 1136 -39.60 36.18 -19.05
N THR A 1137 -38.63 35.32 -19.38
CA THR A 1137 -38.83 34.11 -20.20
C THR A 1137 -39.03 32.83 -19.39
N LEU A 1138 -39.02 32.90 -18.05
CA LEU A 1138 -39.24 31.76 -17.16
C LEU A 1138 -40.64 31.81 -16.52
N PRO A 1139 -41.26 30.65 -16.23
CA PRO A 1139 -42.45 30.61 -15.38
C PRO A 1139 -42.09 31.09 -13.97
N GLY A 1140 -42.96 31.87 -13.35
CA GLY A 1140 -42.70 32.53 -12.06
C GLY A 1140 -42.09 33.94 -12.17
N PHE A 1141 -42.09 34.58 -13.35
CA PHE A 1141 -41.64 35.98 -13.46
C PHE A 1141 -42.33 36.88 -12.42
N TRP A 1142 -41.52 37.56 -11.60
CA TRP A 1142 -41.92 38.44 -10.50
C TRP A 1142 -42.59 37.78 -9.27
N ALA A 1143 -42.74 36.44 -9.25
CA ALA A 1143 -43.51 35.73 -8.23
C ALA A 1143 -42.97 35.93 -6.80
N ILE A 1144 -41.65 35.76 -6.59
CA ILE A 1144 -41.03 35.96 -5.27
C ILE A 1144 -41.21 37.39 -4.72
N TYR A 1145 -41.23 38.41 -5.59
CA TYR A 1145 -41.36 39.81 -5.18
C TYR A 1145 -42.75 40.13 -4.62
N GLU A 1146 -43.82 39.56 -5.19
CA GLU A 1146 -45.18 39.74 -4.68
C GLU A 1146 -45.34 39.05 -3.31
N VAL A 1147 -44.86 37.81 -3.18
CA VAL A 1147 -45.00 37.01 -1.97
C VAL A 1147 -44.17 37.57 -0.80
N MET A 1148 -42.91 37.98 -1.05
CA MET A 1148 -42.02 38.58 -0.05
C MET A 1148 -42.59 39.88 0.55
N GLY A 1149 -43.45 40.60 -0.18
CA GLY A 1149 -44.16 41.77 0.31
C GLY A 1149 -45.21 41.47 1.39
N THR A 1150 -45.59 40.20 1.58
CA THR A 1150 -46.59 39.79 2.57
C THR A 1150 -45.96 39.37 3.90
N ALA A 1151 -46.52 39.84 5.03
CA ALA A 1151 -46.09 39.39 6.36
C ALA A 1151 -46.37 37.89 6.60
N LEU A 1152 -47.37 37.32 5.91
CA LEU A 1152 -47.75 35.92 6.02
C LEU A 1152 -46.66 34.97 5.50
N PHE A 1153 -45.97 35.31 4.41
CA PHE A 1153 -44.85 34.55 3.88
C PHE A 1153 -43.75 34.33 4.91
N TRP A 1154 -43.31 35.41 5.58
CA TRP A 1154 -42.27 35.35 6.62
C TRP A 1154 -42.71 34.53 7.84
N ALA A 1155 -43.98 34.65 8.23
CA ALA A 1155 -44.55 33.84 9.31
C ALA A 1155 -44.62 32.34 8.95
N LEU A 1156 -44.99 32.00 7.71
CA LEU A 1156 -45.04 30.61 7.23
C LEU A 1156 -43.64 30.00 7.11
N LEU A 1157 -42.67 30.74 6.60
CA LEU A 1157 -41.28 30.29 6.51
C LEU A 1157 -40.72 29.94 7.90
N LEU A 1158 -40.97 30.79 8.91
CA LEU A 1158 -40.60 30.52 10.29
C LEU A 1158 -41.36 29.33 10.89
N ALA A 1159 -42.68 29.23 10.64
CA ALA A 1159 -43.52 28.14 11.15
C ALA A 1159 -43.08 26.77 10.60
N VAL A 1160 -42.73 26.68 9.31
CA VAL A 1160 -42.19 25.47 8.68
C VAL A 1160 -40.88 25.04 9.35
N ILE A 1161 -39.96 25.98 9.59
CA ILE A 1161 -38.68 25.70 10.26
C ILE A 1161 -38.90 25.15 11.68
N VAL A 1162 -39.77 25.80 12.46
CA VAL A 1162 -40.05 25.39 13.85
C VAL A 1162 -40.73 24.02 13.89
N VAL A 1163 -41.81 23.80 13.13
CA VAL A 1163 -42.57 22.54 13.16
C VAL A 1163 -41.79 21.37 12.55
N GLY A 1164 -40.99 21.62 11.50
CA GLY A 1164 -40.09 20.62 10.92
C GLY A 1164 -39.02 20.14 11.90
N MET A 1165 -38.35 21.07 12.60
CA MET A 1165 -37.23 20.73 13.48
C MET A 1165 -37.63 20.19 14.87
N ILE A 1166 -38.87 20.37 15.34
CA ILE A 1166 -39.28 19.96 16.70
C ILE A 1166 -39.02 18.47 16.99
N PRO A 1167 -39.40 17.50 16.14
CA PRO A 1167 -39.15 16.08 16.45
C PRO A 1167 -37.67 15.70 16.44
N HIS A 1168 -36.87 16.22 15.51
CA HIS A 1168 -35.41 16.00 15.49
C HIS A 1168 -34.75 16.54 16.75
N PHE A 1169 -35.05 17.79 17.13
CA PHE A 1169 -34.54 18.40 18.36
C PHE A 1169 -34.96 17.62 19.62
N ALA A 1170 -36.23 17.22 19.71
CA ALA A 1170 -36.73 16.44 20.83
C ALA A 1170 -36.08 15.05 20.91
N ALA A 1171 -35.97 14.33 19.79
CA ALA A 1171 -35.34 13.01 19.74
C ALA A 1171 -33.84 13.08 20.09
N LYS A 1172 -33.15 14.13 19.61
CA LYS A 1172 -31.74 14.40 19.94
C LYS A 1172 -31.56 14.69 21.43
N ALA A 1173 -32.35 15.60 22.00
CA ALA A 1173 -32.30 15.92 23.43
C ALA A 1173 -32.63 14.72 24.32
N ILE A 1174 -33.63 13.91 23.95
CA ILE A 1174 -33.96 12.67 24.66
C ILE A 1174 -32.80 11.67 24.60
N ARG A 1175 -32.20 11.46 23.42
CA ARG A 1175 -31.07 10.53 23.27
C ARG A 1175 -29.84 11.00 24.06
N GLU A 1176 -29.44 12.25 23.91
CA GLU A 1176 -28.26 12.78 24.60
C GLU A 1176 -28.41 12.75 26.13
N HIS A 1177 -29.62 12.99 26.67
CA HIS A 1177 -29.83 13.01 28.12
C HIS A 1177 -30.12 11.65 28.76
N PHE A 1178 -30.89 10.77 28.11
CA PHE A 1178 -31.33 9.49 28.69
C PHE A 1178 -30.56 8.26 28.18
N MET A 1179 -29.89 8.34 27.02
CA MET A 1179 -29.13 7.22 26.43
C MET A 1179 -27.80 7.69 25.78
N PRO A 1180 -26.89 8.33 26.53
CA PRO A 1180 -25.64 8.86 25.99
C PRO A 1180 -24.68 7.76 25.51
N ASN A 1181 -24.16 7.90 24.29
CA ASN A 1181 -23.04 7.08 23.78
C ASN A 1181 -21.71 7.50 24.43
N ASP A 1182 -20.71 6.60 24.47
CA ASP A 1182 -19.35 6.86 24.98
C ASP A 1182 -18.74 8.19 24.48
N ILE A 1183 -18.94 8.49 23.19
CA ILE A 1183 -18.48 9.72 22.52
C ILE A 1183 -19.13 10.98 23.10
N GLN A 1184 -20.42 10.93 23.46
CA GLN A 1184 -21.12 12.06 24.08
C GLN A 1184 -20.61 12.29 25.50
N ILE A 1185 -20.42 11.22 26.29
CA ILE A 1185 -19.86 11.30 27.65
C ILE A 1185 -18.44 11.90 27.60
N ALA A 1186 -17.61 11.46 26.64
CA ALA A 1186 -16.28 12.03 26.40
C ALA A 1186 -16.33 13.52 25.99
N ARG A 1187 -17.32 13.93 25.19
CA ARG A 1187 -17.53 15.32 24.75
C ARG A 1187 -17.99 16.24 25.90
N GLU A 1188 -18.84 15.74 26.78
CA GLU A 1188 -19.29 16.45 27.98
C GLU A 1188 -18.16 16.58 29.01
N MET A 1189 -17.34 15.52 29.17
CA MET A 1189 -16.10 15.61 29.94
C MET A 1189 -15.13 16.65 29.35
N GLU A 1190 -14.91 16.68 28.03
CA GLU A 1190 -14.05 17.66 27.36
C GLU A 1190 -14.54 19.10 27.61
N LYS A 1191 -15.82 19.39 27.39
CA LYS A 1191 -16.45 20.69 27.72
C LYS A 1191 -16.27 21.08 29.20
N SER A 1192 -16.35 20.12 30.11
CA SER A 1192 -16.16 20.37 31.56
C SER A 1192 -14.70 20.61 31.96
N GLN A 1193 -13.73 20.10 31.18
CA GLN A 1193 -12.30 20.29 31.42
C GLN A 1193 -11.83 21.64 30.85
N ASP A 1194 -12.20 21.98 29.61
CA ASP A 1194 -11.94 23.32 29.04
C ASP A 1194 -12.50 24.44 29.97
N SER A 1195 -13.68 24.21 30.56
CA SER A 1195 -14.31 25.13 31.52
C SER A 1195 -13.57 25.27 32.86
N ARG A 1196 -12.68 24.33 33.21
CA ARG A 1196 -11.83 24.40 34.42
C ARG A 1196 -10.46 24.97 34.12
N ASP A 1197 -9.87 24.60 32.98
CA ASP A 1197 -8.54 25.08 32.57
C ASP A 1197 -8.59 26.58 32.20
N VAL A 1198 -9.74 27.10 31.74
CA VAL A 1198 -9.97 28.56 31.62
C VAL A 1198 -9.98 29.29 32.97
N ASN A 1199 -10.27 28.60 34.08
CA ASN A 1199 -10.26 29.17 35.44
C ASN A 1199 -8.94 28.95 36.20
N HIS A 1200 -8.05 28.09 35.69
CA HIS A 1200 -6.69 27.91 36.18
C HIS A 1200 -5.70 28.05 35.01
N PRO A 1201 -5.18 29.27 34.72
CA PRO A 1201 -4.18 29.42 33.67
C PRO A 1201 -2.93 28.59 34.00
N GLU A 1202 -2.72 27.51 33.25
CA GLU A 1202 -1.56 26.63 33.46
C GLU A 1202 -0.27 27.45 33.34
N VAL A 1203 0.51 27.44 34.42
CA VAL A 1203 1.91 27.89 34.38
C VAL A 1203 2.63 27.01 33.37
N GLN A 1204 3.20 27.61 32.33
CA GLN A 1204 4.00 26.91 31.34
C GLN A 1204 5.17 26.18 32.02
N MET A 1205 5.03 24.87 32.25
CA MET A 1205 6.17 24.03 32.57
C MET A 1205 7.03 23.89 31.31
N SER A 1206 7.98 24.81 31.18
CA SER A 1206 9.10 24.68 30.27
C SER A 1206 9.85 23.39 30.60
N THR A 1207 10.06 22.55 29.59
CA THR A 1207 10.79 21.28 29.72
C THR A 1207 12.28 21.56 29.92
N SER A 1208 12.65 21.89 31.16
CA SER A 1208 14.01 22.19 31.61
C SER A 1208 14.40 21.24 32.74
N THR A 1209 14.72 20.00 32.38
CA THR A 1209 15.40 19.05 33.27
C THR A 1209 16.48 18.31 32.49
N ARG A 1210 17.73 18.71 32.73
CA ARG A 1210 18.88 17.83 32.57
C ARG A 1210 18.93 16.90 33.78
N ALA A 1211 19.03 15.60 33.54
CA ALA A 1211 19.76 14.63 34.35
C ALA A 1211 20.12 13.48 33.39
#